data_AF-A0A7U9HBH2-F1
#
_entry.id   AF-A0A7U9HBH2-F1
#
_cell.length_a   1.000
_cell.length_b   1.000
_cell.length_c   1.000
_cell.angle_alpha   90.00
_cell.angle_beta   90.00
_cell.angle_gamma   90.00
#
_symmetry.space_group_name_H-M   'P 1'
#
loop_
_entity.id
_entity.type
_entity.pdbx_description
1 polymer ?
#
loop_
_entity_poly.entity_id
_entity_poly.type
_entity_poly.pdbx_seq_one_letter_code
_entity_poly.pdbx_strand_id
1 'polypeptide(L)'
;MSTEPEPVTEDTTDAVDAGPETPGDATAPATEAAGETVRPEGEPETADAGADSGTRPVEPAGQGPDAGGEGEGEAAAQVSEVDAELAAQRLERERIERRKAEKQGPIDAGGKLSGTAADLLAAVRAVESGEKPAAAVFGAPEPARRPAPDPVRPSRPTPAEPAAASAGSAGPAPETVQTVRRVLAEGGAPEALAPQTAALLGEGAQEALRADPWQLLRVGGVRPEQADGFARALLGAECGPDDERRGRAVTVWLLEQAALAGHTALELPRLVATLAQRGVPDPDAAVQSTLAEGEALAFQDALEETGAHREPAASGAAGPDRAEEQDEGGEERPVRVLIGLERYALAEESLADGLARLVNSTPKQDGSAADWEQAAASAQGSGAELIRAVAAHGLVLHTGGEASLAEPAALLHAARALGLRAWAAAPGPLGRDRFGALLGDPSAEPPSPGPSPAAPAAVTVAGLLTGAEGPGRDADGALDLDLLVVLDAPQLDVEAGALLAESLPDGARLVLAGDPAVLWSVGPGRVFADLLAARVCPQIASRRPDPGPLGELVSGIGVGELSQVEAPGKEVVIVPVRDAGEAVHRTVQLVADSVPRAIGVPAEETQVITPGHGGAVGTRALNAALKERLNPGPGRFGGFDPGDRVVHTPAPGRVLPGRVVGADAEGLRLSCAGETVVVPRDRVEGSVRHGWALTAHQALGGRWPAVVVVLPGDAVPALSRPWIYTAFGRAARHLSVVHGVEQALPRAVAEVPAKPRTTRLPVLLAPQTPAAG
;
A
#
# COMPACT_ATOMS: atom_id res chain seq x y z
N MET A 1 56.26 -10.32 -39.20
CA MET A 1 56.02 -10.00 -40.62
C MET A 1 54.85 -9.04 -40.64
N SER A 2 55.07 -7.75 -40.88
CA SER A 2 55.26 -7.10 -42.20
C SER A 2 53.90 -6.73 -42.83
N THR A 3 53.65 -5.51 -43.31
CA THR A 3 54.61 -4.42 -43.66
C THR A 3 53.99 -3.02 -43.57
N GLU A 4 54.86 -2.04 -43.31
CA GLU A 4 54.71 -0.57 -43.46
C GLU A 4 54.76 -0.14 -44.95
N PRO A 5 54.46 1.13 -45.37
CA PRO A 5 55.20 2.36 -44.96
C PRO A 5 54.48 3.75 -44.88
N GLU A 6 54.93 4.60 -43.96
CA GLU A 6 55.73 5.86 -44.14
C GLU A 6 55.77 6.65 -45.48
N PRO A 7 56.29 7.91 -45.52
CA PRO A 7 56.35 9.01 -44.52
C PRO A 7 56.15 10.44 -45.16
N VAL A 8 56.51 11.54 -44.46
CA VAL A 8 57.42 12.65 -44.94
C VAL A 8 57.51 13.83 -43.92
N THR A 9 58.73 14.01 -43.37
CA THR A 9 59.52 15.20 -42.87
C THR A 9 58.86 16.51 -42.32
N GLU A 10 59.54 17.42 -41.59
CA GLU A 10 60.99 17.72 -41.42
C GLU A 10 61.33 18.54 -40.12
N ASP A 11 62.51 18.27 -39.51
CA ASP A 11 63.47 19.22 -38.85
C ASP A 11 63.14 20.17 -37.65
N THR A 12 64.06 20.57 -36.74
CA THR A 12 65.45 20.11 -36.38
C THR A 12 65.84 20.47 -34.91
N THR A 13 66.94 19.86 -34.41
CA THR A 13 67.91 20.28 -33.34
C THR A 13 67.49 20.55 -31.87
N ASP A 14 68.09 19.74 -30.97
CA ASP A 14 68.98 20.06 -29.80
C ASP A 14 68.80 21.31 -28.89
N ALA A 15 69.30 21.35 -27.63
CA ALA A 15 69.53 20.39 -26.52
C ALA A 15 70.26 21.11 -25.34
N VAL A 16 70.25 20.56 -24.10
CA VAL A 16 71.15 20.87 -22.93
C VAL A 16 70.99 22.28 -22.29
N ASP A 17 71.17 22.55 -20.98
CA ASP A 17 71.04 21.83 -19.69
C ASP A 17 71.22 22.86 -18.51
N ALA A 18 70.94 22.44 -17.27
CA ALA A 18 71.35 23.04 -15.97
C ALA A 18 70.70 24.35 -15.45
N GLY A 19 70.51 24.41 -14.13
CA GLY A 19 70.09 25.58 -13.32
C GLY A 19 71.29 26.26 -12.61
N PRO A 20 71.20 26.73 -11.35
CA PRO A 20 70.12 26.57 -10.34
C PRO A 20 69.83 27.83 -9.46
N GLU A 21 69.24 27.61 -8.27
CA GLU A 21 69.31 28.41 -7.02
C GLU A 21 68.39 29.65 -6.73
N THR A 22 67.68 29.51 -5.60
CA THR A 22 67.01 30.50 -4.68
C THR A 22 68.04 31.31 -3.83
N PRO A 23 67.74 32.43 -3.11
CA PRO A 23 66.60 32.57 -2.14
C PRO A 23 66.06 33.98 -1.72
N GLY A 24 64.97 33.97 -0.93
CA GLY A 24 64.59 35.00 0.09
C GLY A 24 64.00 36.34 -0.40
N ASP A 25 63.43 37.22 0.47
CA ASP A 25 62.84 37.08 1.82
C ASP A 25 62.00 38.35 2.17
N ALA A 26 61.00 38.23 3.07
CA ALA A 26 60.20 39.30 3.71
C ALA A 26 59.42 40.29 2.79
N THR A 27 58.44 41.11 3.22
CA THR A 27 57.95 41.55 4.55
C THR A 27 56.45 41.94 4.50
N ALA A 28 55.72 41.97 5.63
CA ALA A 28 54.39 42.60 5.80
C ALA A 28 54.50 43.94 6.59
N PRO A 29 53.52 44.89 6.56
CA PRO A 29 52.22 44.83 7.25
C PRO A 29 51.02 45.24 6.32
N ALA A 30 49.71 45.19 6.65
CA ALA A 30 48.89 45.82 7.72
C ALA A 30 48.96 47.38 7.73
N THR A 31 47.90 48.19 7.94
CA THR A 31 46.52 47.99 8.47
C THR A 31 45.58 49.16 8.03
N GLU A 32 44.25 49.03 8.22
CA GLU A 32 43.17 50.01 8.60
C GLU A 32 43.29 51.56 8.34
N ALA A 33 42.23 52.39 8.24
CA ALA A 33 40.78 52.28 7.95
C ALA A 33 40.12 53.71 7.86
N ALA A 34 38.99 53.85 7.13
CA ALA A 34 37.91 54.89 7.16
C ALA A 34 38.20 56.44 7.29
N GLY A 35 37.45 57.30 6.55
CA GLY A 35 37.35 58.76 6.86
C GLY A 35 36.84 59.76 5.78
N GLU A 36 35.51 59.98 5.71
CA GLU A 36 34.70 61.18 5.33
C GLU A 36 35.17 62.40 4.45
N THR A 37 34.31 62.73 3.45
CA THR A 37 33.92 64.09 2.91
C THR A 37 34.94 64.95 2.11
N VAL A 38 34.62 65.97 1.28
CA VAL A 38 33.40 66.82 1.01
C VAL A 38 33.16 67.05 -0.51
N ARG A 39 31.92 67.46 -0.85
CA ARG A 39 31.32 68.07 -2.09
C ARG A 39 32.04 69.35 -2.63
N PRO A 40 31.61 70.05 -3.73
CA PRO A 40 30.26 70.21 -4.36
C PRO A 40 30.25 69.93 -5.90
N GLU A 41 29.23 70.19 -6.73
CA GLU A 41 27.91 70.87 -6.63
C GLU A 41 26.75 69.85 -6.84
N GLY A 42 25.53 70.09 -7.37
CA GLY A 42 24.79 71.29 -7.80
C GLY A 42 23.26 70.99 -7.91
N GLU A 43 22.42 71.98 -8.23
CA GLU A 43 20.94 72.03 -7.98
C GLU A 43 20.22 73.02 -8.95
N PRO A 44 18.87 73.24 -8.91
CA PRO A 44 17.77 72.65 -8.09
C PRO A 44 16.68 71.98 -9.01
N GLU A 45 15.37 71.79 -8.79
CA GLU A 45 14.29 71.96 -7.74
C GLU A 45 13.09 71.01 -8.18
N THR A 46 11.91 70.74 -7.57
CA THR A 46 11.16 71.18 -6.37
C THR A 46 10.38 70.00 -5.68
N ALA A 47 9.03 70.06 -5.53
CA ALA A 47 8.12 69.12 -4.82
C ALA A 47 6.76 69.01 -5.60
N ASP A 48 5.69 68.30 -5.21
CA ASP A 48 5.27 67.70 -3.91
C ASP A 48 4.34 66.46 -4.09
N ALA A 49 3.85 65.86 -3.00
CA ALA A 49 3.22 64.53 -2.90
C ALA A 49 1.67 64.47 -2.99
N GLY A 50 1.12 63.24 -3.04
CA GLY A 50 -0.30 62.95 -2.86
C GLY A 50 -0.73 61.54 -3.27
N ALA A 51 -1.76 60.98 -2.63
CA ALA A 51 -2.37 59.68 -2.96
C ALA A 51 -3.89 59.72 -2.74
N ASP A 52 -4.66 58.81 -3.39
CA ASP A 52 -5.86 58.08 -2.90
C ASP A 52 -6.84 57.65 -4.05
N SER A 53 -7.85 56.86 -3.67
CA SER A 53 -9.00 56.21 -4.34
C SER A 53 -9.85 56.97 -5.39
N GLY A 54 -10.71 56.23 -6.15
CA GLY A 54 -11.82 56.85 -6.91
C GLY A 54 -12.53 56.10 -8.08
N THR A 55 -13.39 55.13 -7.77
CA THR A 55 -14.71 54.78 -8.38
C THR A 55 -15.24 55.44 -9.71
N ARG A 56 -15.72 54.61 -10.68
CA ARG A 56 -16.96 54.62 -11.59
C ARG A 56 -17.79 55.92 -11.84
N PRO A 57 -18.78 56.01 -12.80
CA PRO A 57 -19.33 55.08 -13.85
C PRO A 57 -19.78 55.74 -15.23
N VAL A 58 -20.62 55.03 -16.04
CA VAL A 58 -21.67 55.48 -17.03
C VAL A 58 -21.40 55.39 -18.57
N GLU A 59 -22.51 55.15 -19.30
CA GLU A 59 -22.81 54.80 -20.72
C GLU A 59 -22.91 56.05 -21.69
N PRO A 60 -23.62 56.11 -22.86
CA PRO A 60 -24.34 55.10 -23.71
C PRO A 60 -24.26 55.23 -25.27
N ALA A 61 -25.03 54.37 -25.99
CA ALA A 61 -25.58 54.48 -27.37
C ALA A 61 -24.65 54.26 -28.61
N GLY A 62 -25.13 53.78 -29.77
CA GLY A 62 -26.48 53.26 -30.16
C GLY A 62 -26.64 53.04 -31.70
N GLN A 63 -27.90 52.85 -32.17
CA GLN A 63 -28.42 52.74 -33.57
C GLN A 63 -28.69 51.34 -34.17
N GLY A 64 -29.78 51.23 -34.96
CA GLY A 64 -30.29 50.03 -35.69
C GLY A 64 -30.21 50.20 -37.23
N PRO A 65 -31.23 49.87 -38.08
CA PRO A 65 -32.65 49.52 -37.77
C PRO A 65 -33.33 48.41 -38.65
N ASP A 66 -34.62 48.13 -38.36
CA ASP A 66 -35.76 47.80 -39.27
C ASP A 66 -35.78 46.53 -40.19
N ALA A 67 -36.94 45.93 -40.55
CA ALA A 67 -38.36 46.17 -40.18
C ALA A 67 -39.31 44.97 -40.48
N GLY A 68 -40.45 44.92 -39.79
CA GLY A 68 -41.73 44.30 -40.22
C GLY A 68 -41.91 42.78 -40.05
N GLY A 69 -43.12 42.24 -39.79
CA GLY A 69 -44.39 42.90 -39.46
C GLY A 69 -45.61 41.98 -39.67
N GLU A 70 -46.56 41.97 -38.72
CA GLU A 70 -47.89 41.30 -38.74
C GLU A 70 -47.89 39.74 -38.81
N GLY A 71 -48.82 39.00 -38.19
CA GLY A 71 -49.80 39.41 -37.18
C GLY A 71 -51.07 38.53 -37.13
N GLU A 72 -51.08 37.44 -36.35
CA GLU A 72 -52.32 36.75 -35.91
C GLU A 72 -52.07 35.97 -34.62
N GLY A 73 -53.10 35.66 -33.84
CA GLY A 73 -52.94 35.12 -32.48
C GLY A 73 -53.87 33.97 -32.13
N GLU A 74 -53.31 32.89 -31.59
CA GLU A 74 -54.05 31.74 -31.07
C GLU A 74 -53.54 31.39 -29.66
N ALA A 75 -54.44 31.40 -28.67
CA ALA A 75 -54.09 31.32 -27.25
C ALA A 75 -54.02 29.85 -26.77
N ALA A 76 -52.92 29.18 -27.07
CA ALA A 76 -52.61 27.87 -26.49
C ALA A 76 -52.19 28.03 -25.01
N ALA A 77 -53.04 27.57 -24.09
CA ALA A 77 -52.74 27.60 -22.66
C ALA A 77 -51.60 26.63 -22.32
N GLN A 78 -50.53 27.15 -21.72
CA GLN A 78 -49.45 26.32 -21.17
C GLN A 78 -49.95 25.64 -19.89
N VAL A 79 -50.02 24.31 -19.91
CA VAL A 79 -50.30 23.49 -18.73
C VAL A 79 -49.08 23.55 -17.81
N SER A 80 -49.29 23.78 -16.52
CA SER A 80 -48.19 23.83 -15.55
C SER A 80 -47.51 22.46 -15.42
N GLU A 81 -46.20 22.46 -15.23
CA GLU A 81 -45.41 21.25 -14.95
C GLU A 81 -45.98 20.49 -13.72
N VAL A 82 -46.49 21.23 -12.74
CA VAL A 82 -47.19 20.73 -11.55
C VAL A 82 -48.50 20.00 -11.89
N ASP A 83 -49.25 20.46 -12.89
CA ASP A 83 -50.50 19.80 -13.30
C ASP A 83 -50.23 18.48 -14.04
N ALA A 84 -49.13 18.42 -14.79
CA ALA A 84 -48.66 17.18 -15.44
C ALA A 84 -48.20 16.14 -14.40
N GLU A 85 -47.48 16.57 -13.36
CA GLU A 85 -47.07 15.68 -12.27
C GLU A 85 -48.28 15.16 -11.46
N LEU A 86 -49.24 16.04 -11.14
CA LEU A 86 -50.49 15.66 -10.46
C LEU A 86 -51.36 14.71 -11.31
N ALA A 87 -51.27 14.76 -12.65
CA ALA A 87 -51.90 13.79 -13.53
C ALA A 87 -51.18 12.43 -13.49
N ALA A 88 -49.85 12.40 -13.51
CA ALA A 88 -49.06 11.18 -13.41
C ALA A 88 -49.29 10.45 -12.07
N GLN A 89 -49.28 11.17 -10.95
CA GLN A 89 -49.52 10.60 -9.62
C GLN A 89 -50.93 9.98 -9.47
N ARG A 90 -51.94 10.50 -10.19
CA ARG A 90 -53.30 9.92 -10.23
C ARG A 90 -53.34 8.60 -11.01
N LEU A 91 -52.72 8.57 -12.18
CA LEU A 91 -52.62 7.36 -13.01
C LEU A 91 -51.90 6.23 -12.27
N GLU A 92 -50.81 6.53 -11.54
CA GLU A 92 -50.08 5.50 -10.79
C GLU A 92 -50.89 4.98 -9.59
N ARG A 93 -51.71 5.83 -8.94
CA ARG A 93 -52.67 5.39 -7.90
C ARG A 93 -53.76 4.48 -8.46
N GLU A 94 -54.39 4.81 -9.58
CA GLU A 94 -55.37 3.92 -10.24
C GLU A 94 -54.73 2.57 -10.63
N ARG A 95 -53.45 2.59 -11.06
CA ARG A 95 -52.68 1.39 -11.39
C ARG A 95 -52.43 0.49 -10.17
N ILE A 96 -52.18 1.09 -9.01
CA ILE A 96 -51.99 0.39 -7.72
C ILE A 96 -53.33 -0.17 -7.21
N GLU A 97 -54.42 0.59 -7.28
CA GLU A 97 -55.75 0.11 -6.89
C GLU A 97 -56.22 -1.04 -7.79
N ARG A 98 -55.98 -0.98 -9.10
CA ARG A 98 -56.28 -2.10 -10.01
C ARG A 98 -55.49 -3.36 -9.64
N ARG A 99 -54.19 -3.26 -9.35
CA ARG A 99 -53.38 -4.39 -8.86
C ARG A 99 -53.85 -4.93 -7.50
N LYS A 100 -54.48 -4.11 -6.64
CA LYS A 100 -55.09 -4.57 -5.38
C LYS A 100 -56.41 -5.31 -5.64
N ALA A 101 -57.27 -4.80 -6.52
CA ALA A 101 -58.50 -5.47 -6.92
C ALA A 101 -58.24 -6.83 -7.61
N GLU A 102 -57.26 -6.88 -8.51
CA GLU A 102 -56.79 -8.11 -9.18
C GLU A 102 -56.28 -9.18 -8.19
N LYS A 103 -55.83 -8.78 -6.98
CA LYS A 103 -55.36 -9.66 -5.91
C LYS A 103 -56.41 -10.05 -4.86
N GLN A 104 -57.65 -9.57 -4.98
CA GLN A 104 -58.74 -9.87 -4.03
C GLN A 104 -59.73 -10.95 -4.50
N GLY A 105 -59.37 -11.73 -5.54
CA GLY A 105 -60.07 -12.95 -5.89
C GLY A 105 -59.81 -14.09 -4.88
N PRO A 106 -60.81 -14.92 -4.53
CA PRO A 106 -60.61 -16.07 -3.65
C PRO A 106 -59.76 -17.15 -4.35
N ILE A 107 -58.75 -17.68 -3.64
CA ILE A 107 -57.90 -18.78 -4.12
C ILE A 107 -58.55 -20.11 -3.72
N ASP A 108 -58.87 -20.95 -4.71
CA ASP A 108 -59.51 -22.25 -4.47
C ASP A 108 -58.58 -23.26 -3.78
N ALA A 109 -59.09 -23.95 -2.76
CA ALA A 109 -58.30 -24.78 -1.86
C ALA A 109 -58.13 -26.24 -2.34
N GLY A 110 -57.19 -26.46 -3.27
CA GLY A 110 -56.69 -27.80 -3.62
C GLY A 110 -55.87 -28.42 -2.48
N GLY A 111 -56.40 -29.42 -1.78
CA GLY A 111 -55.85 -29.87 -0.49
C GLY A 111 -54.92 -31.10 -0.47
N LYS A 112 -54.55 -31.49 0.77
CA LYS A 112 -53.73 -32.65 1.21
C LYS A 112 -52.21 -32.47 1.26
N LEU A 113 -51.75 -31.70 2.25
CA LEU A 113 -50.50 -32.00 2.96
C LEU A 113 -50.78 -33.02 4.08
N SER A 114 -49.86 -33.96 4.33
CA SER A 114 -49.98 -34.99 5.37
C SER A 114 -48.62 -35.48 5.86
N GLY A 115 -48.52 -35.90 7.12
CA GLY A 115 -47.26 -36.24 7.78
C GLY A 115 -46.60 -35.01 8.40
N THR A 116 -45.29 -35.10 8.67
CA THR A 116 -44.52 -34.19 9.55
C THR A 116 -44.69 -32.69 9.28
N ALA A 117 -44.97 -32.29 8.03
CA ALA A 117 -45.25 -30.89 7.68
C ALA A 117 -46.54 -30.34 8.34
N ALA A 118 -47.56 -31.19 8.54
CA ALA A 118 -48.78 -30.81 9.25
C ALA A 118 -48.54 -30.70 10.77
N ASP A 119 -47.74 -31.62 11.34
CA ASP A 119 -47.39 -31.62 12.76
C ASP A 119 -46.52 -30.41 13.14
N LEU A 120 -45.57 -30.02 12.27
CA LEU A 120 -44.77 -28.81 12.43
C LEU A 120 -45.63 -27.53 12.33
N LEU A 121 -46.59 -27.47 11.39
CA LEU A 121 -47.52 -26.34 11.31
C LEU A 121 -48.49 -26.27 12.51
N ALA A 122 -48.84 -27.40 13.12
CA ALA A 122 -49.59 -27.43 14.39
C ALA A 122 -48.73 -26.93 15.55
N ALA A 123 -47.46 -27.34 15.63
CA ALA A 123 -46.53 -26.88 16.66
C ALA A 123 -46.24 -25.37 16.57
N VAL A 124 -46.01 -24.84 15.36
CA VAL A 124 -45.81 -23.39 15.14
C VAL A 124 -47.05 -22.61 15.59
N ARG A 125 -48.26 -23.01 15.18
CA ARG A 125 -49.51 -22.33 15.57
C ARG A 125 -49.77 -22.36 17.07
N ALA A 126 -49.38 -23.44 17.77
CA ALA A 126 -49.51 -23.53 19.23
C ALA A 126 -48.54 -22.60 19.98
N VAL A 127 -47.39 -22.26 19.39
CA VAL A 127 -46.47 -21.24 19.90
C VAL A 127 -47.00 -19.83 19.60
N GLU A 128 -47.49 -19.59 18.38
CA GLU A 128 -48.08 -18.31 17.96
C GLU A 128 -49.36 -17.95 18.71
N SER A 129 -50.17 -18.93 19.15
CA SER A 129 -51.43 -18.68 19.87
C SER A 129 -51.29 -18.43 21.37
N GLY A 130 -50.09 -18.57 21.95
CA GLY A 130 -49.77 -18.11 23.31
C GLY A 130 -50.43 -18.86 24.48
N GLU A 131 -51.02 -20.04 24.28
CA GLU A 131 -51.75 -20.79 25.34
C GLU A 131 -50.85 -21.54 26.35
N LYS A 132 -50.00 -20.76 27.05
CA LYS A 132 -49.34 -21.07 28.33
C LYS A 132 -48.19 -22.11 28.34
N PRO A 133 -47.31 -22.06 29.38
CA PRO A 133 -45.92 -22.51 29.23
C PRO A 133 -45.63 -23.93 29.73
N ALA A 134 -44.69 -24.60 29.07
CA ALA A 134 -44.15 -25.89 29.48
C ALA A 134 -42.86 -25.73 30.31
N ALA A 135 -42.99 -25.31 31.56
CA ALA A 135 -41.94 -25.42 32.57
C ALA A 135 -42.25 -26.58 33.54
N ALA A 136 -41.21 -27.32 33.94
CA ALA A 136 -41.25 -28.43 34.89
C ALA A 136 -42.07 -29.69 34.47
N VAL A 137 -41.43 -30.55 33.67
CA VAL A 137 -41.55 -32.00 33.86
C VAL A 137 -40.15 -32.58 34.03
N PHE A 138 -39.98 -33.47 35.01
CA PHE A 138 -38.73 -34.15 35.41
C PHE A 138 -37.64 -33.30 36.08
N GLY A 139 -37.62 -33.36 37.42
CA GLY A 139 -36.43 -33.11 38.25
C GLY A 139 -36.36 -34.14 39.38
N ALA A 140 -35.43 -35.09 39.29
CA ALA A 140 -35.12 -36.12 40.30
C ALA A 140 -33.68 -36.65 40.02
N PRO A 141 -32.98 -37.26 41.01
CA PRO A 141 -31.53 -37.07 41.15
C PRO A 141 -30.60 -37.94 40.28
N GLU A 142 -29.35 -37.47 40.15
CA GLU A 142 -28.26 -37.98 39.31
C GLU A 142 -27.64 -39.30 39.84
N PRO A 143 -27.45 -40.31 38.97
CA PRO A 143 -26.47 -41.39 39.14
C PRO A 143 -25.18 -41.10 38.35
N ALA A 144 -24.04 -41.62 38.85
CA ALA A 144 -22.70 -41.23 38.39
C ALA A 144 -22.44 -41.42 36.88
N ARG A 145 -21.84 -40.39 36.26
CA ARG A 145 -21.45 -40.38 34.84
C ARG A 145 -20.39 -41.44 34.52
N ARG A 146 -20.63 -42.20 33.45
CA ARG A 146 -19.56 -42.77 32.62
C ARG A 146 -19.32 -41.81 31.43
N PRO A 147 -18.10 -41.74 30.87
CA PRO A 147 -17.87 -40.94 29.67
C PRO A 147 -18.68 -41.49 28.50
N ALA A 148 -19.44 -40.62 27.83
CA ALA A 148 -20.02 -40.89 26.52
C ALA A 148 -19.01 -40.47 25.44
N PRO A 149 -18.95 -41.14 24.28
CA PRO A 149 -18.13 -40.69 23.16
C PRO A 149 -18.67 -39.38 22.58
N ASP A 150 -17.76 -38.55 22.06
CA ASP A 150 -18.11 -37.24 21.50
C ASP A 150 -19.10 -37.33 20.32
N PRO A 151 -19.99 -36.33 20.16
CA PRO A 151 -20.91 -36.28 19.04
C PRO A 151 -20.15 -36.08 17.73
N VAL A 152 -20.20 -37.09 16.86
CA VAL A 152 -19.62 -37.05 15.50
C VAL A 152 -20.25 -35.90 14.73
N ARG A 153 -19.50 -34.80 14.57
CA ARG A 153 -19.85 -33.70 13.66
C ARG A 153 -19.90 -34.25 12.22
N PRO A 154 -20.80 -33.77 11.36
CA PRO A 154 -20.79 -34.15 9.95
C PRO A 154 -19.41 -33.84 9.34
N SER A 155 -18.89 -34.77 8.56
CA SER A 155 -17.55 -34.69 7.98
C SER A 155 -17.44 -33.45 7.08
N ARG A 156 -16.71 -32.43 7.55
CA ARG A 156 -16.07 -31.46 6.65
C ARG A 156 -15.23 -32.23 5.62
N PRO A 157 -15.08 -31.73 4.38
CA PRO A 157 -14.18 -32.34 3.42
C PRO A 157 -12.79 -32.44 4.06
N THR A 158 -12.21 -33.64 4.05
CA THR A 158 -10.88 -33.88 4.59
C THR A 158 -9.90 -32.95 3.89
N PRO A 159 -9.03 -32.21 4.60
CA PRO A 159 -7.88 -31.60 3.96
C PRO A 159 -7.13 -32.71 3.23
N ALA A 160 -6.90 -32.53 1.93
CA ALA A 160 -5.96 -33.42 1.24
C ALA A 160 -4.63 -33.35 1.99
N GLU A 161 -3.94 -34.48 2.14
CA GLU A 161 -2.59 -34.49 2.71
C GLU A 161 -1.74 -33.42 2.00
N PRO A 162 -0.95 -32.62 2.72
CA PRO A 162 -0.16 -31.56 2.10
C PRO A 162 0.89 -32.19 1.16
N ALA A 163 0.50 -32.35 -0.10
CA ALA A 163 1.37 -32.79 -1.17
C ALA A 163 2.59 -31.88 -1.17
N ALA A 164 3.76 -32.47 -0.90
CA ALA A 164 4.95 -31.73 -0.52
C ALA A 164 5.19 -30.55 -1.48
N ALA A 165 5.33 -29.34 -0.91
CA ALA A 165 5.47 -28.08 -1.65
C ALA A 165 6.87 -27.93 -2.31
N SER A 166 7.30 -28.96 -3.03
CA SER A 166 8.55 -29.07 -3.78
C SER A 166 8.27 -29.22 -5.28
N ALA A 167 7.38 -28.39 -5.80
CA ALA A 167 7.17 -28.17 -7.22
C ALA A 167 7.09 -26.65 -7.46
N GLY A 168 8.10 -26.09 -8.14
CA GLY A 168 8.02 -24.71 -8.62
C GLY A 168 6.86 -24.56 -9.61
N SER A 169 6.26 -23.37 -9.70
CA SER A 169 5.05 -23.17 -10.49
C SER A 169 5.18 -23.70 -11.92
N ALA A 170 4.49 -24.79 -12.20
CA ALA A 170 4.28 -25.26 -13.56
C ALA A 170 3.55 -24.14 -14.31
N GLY A 171 4.17 -23.62 -15.37
CA GLY A 171 3.53 -22.61 -16.20
C GLY A 171 2.26 -23.17 -16.86
N PRO A 172 1.36 -22.31 -17.37
CA PRO A 172 0.24 -22.75 -18.19
C PRO A 172 0.74 -23.67 -19.30
N ALA A 173 -0.01 -24.74 -19.58
CA ALA A 173 0.42 -25.77 -20.53
C ALA A 173 0.83 -25.15 -21.88
N PRO A 174 1.91 -25.62 -22.52
CA PRO A 174 2.46 -24.97 -23.72
C PRO A 174 1.45 -24.94 -24.87
N GLU A 175 0.55 -25.92 -24.94
CA GLU A 175 -0.56 -25.97 -25.90
C GLU A 175 -1.57 -24.84 -25.63
N THR A 176 -1.97 -24.61 -24.38
CA THR A 176 -2.83 -23.49 -23.96
C THR A 176 -2.20 -22.13 -24.27
N VAL A 177 -0.89 -21.98 -24.02
CA VAL A 177 -0.17 -20.75 -24.40
C VAL A 177 -0.19 -20.55 -25.91
N GLN A 178 -0.14 -21.63 -26.70
CA GLN A 178 -0.16 -21.55 -28.16
C GLN A 178 -1.56 -21.35 -28.76
N THR A 179 -2.63 -21.89 -28.16
CA THR A 179 -4.02 -21.60 -28.57
C THR A 179 -4.39 -20.16 -28.25
N VAL A 180 -4.04 -19.66 -27.05
CA VAL A 180 -4.23 -18.25 -26.67
C VAL A 180 -3.44 -17.31 -27.57
N ARG A 181 -2.17 -17.64 -27.88
CA ARG A 181 -1.35 -16.85 -28.82
C ARG A 181 -2.02 -16.68 -30.18
N ARG A 182 -2.65 -17.75 -30.70
CA ARG A 182 -3.42 -17.69 -31.94
C ARG A 182 -4.62 -16.73 -31.83
N VAL A 183 -5.41 -16.78 -30.76
CA VAL A 183 -6.55 -15.85 -30.59
C VAL A 183 -6.06 -14.40 -30.48
N LEU A 184 -4.96 -14.16 -29.75
CA LEU A 184 -4.36 -12.82 -29.66
C LEU A 184 -3.94 -12.31 -31.04
N ALA A 185 -3.29 -13.14 -31.86
CA ALA A 185 -2.94 -12.79 -33.24
C ALA A 185 -4.16 -12.56 -34.14
N GLU A 186 -5.20 -13.41 -34.04
CA GLU A 186 -6.48 -13.25 -34.75
C GLU A 186 -7.15 -11.90 -34.43
N GLY A 187 -7.14 -11.49 -33.15
CA GLY A 187 -7.68 -10.21 -32.69
C GLY A 187 -6.70 -9.03 -32.74
N GLY A 188 -5.50 -9.19 -33.31
CA GLY A 188 -4.49 -8.13 -33.43
C GLY A 188 -3.84 -7.67 -32.11
N ALA A 189 -3.98 -8.45 -31.02
CA ALA A 189 -3.35 -8.19 -29.73
C ALA A 189 -1.91 -8.77 -29.67
N PRO A 190 -1.00 -8.22 -28.84
CA PRO A 190 0.38 -8.68 -28.80
C PRO A 190 0.52 -10.14 -28.31
N GLU A 191 1.06 -11.01 -29.17
CA GLU A 191 1.33 -12.43 -28.89
C GLU A 191 2.21 -12.70 -27.64
N ALA A 192 2.97 -11.70 -27.21
CA ALA A 192 3.77 -11.74 -25.98
C ALA A 192 2.93 -11.81 -24.69
N LEU A 193 1.65 -11.41 -24.73
CA LEU A 193 0.74 -11.53 -23.59
C LEU A 193 0.30 -12.99 -23.34
N ALA A 194 0.39 -13.87 -24.34
CA ALA A 194 -0.17 -15.23 -24.29
C ALA A 194 0.18 -16.05 -23.04
N PRO A 195 1.42 -16.04 -22.50
CA PRO A 195 1.74 -16.78 -21.27
C PRO A 195 1.03 -16.20 -20.03
N GLN A 196 0.86 -14.88 -19.95
CA GLN A 196 0.16 -14.22 -18.85
C GLN A 196 -1.34 -14.46 -18.95
N THR A 197 -1.91 -14.30 -20.14
CA THR A 197 -3.33 -14.55 -20.42
C THR A 197 -3.72 -16.01 -20.17
N ALA A 198 -2.88 -16.97 -20.57
CA ALA A 198 -3.10 -18.40 -20.30
C ALA A 198 -2.92 -18.78 -18.82
N ALA A 199 -2.02 -18.11 -18.09
CA ALA A 199 -1.87 -18.30 -16.64
C ALA A 199 -3.06 -17.73 -15.85
N LEU A 200 -3.69 -16.67 -16.36
CA LEU A 200 -4.83 -15.99 -15.73
C LEU A 200 -6.18 -16.67 -16.02
N LEU A 201 -6.40 -17.11 -17.26
CA LEU A 201 -7.69 -17.67 -17.73
C LEU A 201 -7.71 -19.21 -17.81
N GLY A 202 -6.58 -19.88 -17.53
CA GLY A 202 -6.48 -21.34 -17.47
C GLY A 202 -6.63 -22.03 -18.83
N GLU A 203 -6.99 -23.32 -18.81
CA GLU A 203 -7.03 -24.16 -20.02
C GLU A 203 -8.10 -23.73 -21.04
N GLY A 204 -9.23 -23.18 -20.57
CA GLY A 204 -10.33 -22.67 -21.41
C GLY A 204 -10.13 -21.23 -21.92
N ALA A 205 -8.92 -20.68 -21.84
CA ALA A 205 -8.63 -19.29 -22.16
C ALA A 205 -8.96 -18.91 -23.63
N GLN A 206 -8.86 -19.84 -24.59
CA GLN A 206 -9.22 -19.59 -25.99
C GLN A 206 -10.73 -19.34 -26.13
N GLU A 207 -11.54 -20.14 -25.45
CA GLU A 207 -13.00 -20.09 -25.48
C GLU A 207 -13.49 -18.86 -24.72
N ALA A 208 -12.90 -18.58 -23.55
CA ALA A 208 -13.20 -17.39 -22.74
C ALA A 208 -12.97 -16.09 -23.52
N LEU A 209 -11.81 -15.93 -24.18
CA LEU A 209 -11.49 -14.72 -24.97
C LEU A 209 -12.36 -14.55 -26.22
N ARG A 210 -13.02 -15.60 -26.72
CA ARG A 210 -13.95 -15.51 -27.85
C ARG A 210 -15.40 -15.27 -27.41
N ALA A 211 -15.79 -15.73 -26.22
CA ALA A 211 -17.08 -15.42 -25.61
C ALA A 211 -17.12 -14.00 -25.00
N ASP A 212 -16.02 -13.57 -24.39
CA ASP A 212 -15.82 -12.23 -23.84
C ASP A 212 -14.37 -11.75 -24.10
N PRO A 213 -14.14 -11.01 -25.21
CA PRO A 213 -12.83 -10.46 -25.52
C PRO A 213 -12.29 -9.48 -24.47
N TRP A 214 -13.16 -8.85 -23.66
CA TRP A 214 -12.73 -7.91 -22.64
C TRP A 214 -12.14 -8.59 -21.40
N GLN A 215 -12.20 -9.93 -21.28
CA GLN A 215 -11.38 -10.68 -20.31
C GLN A 215 -9.87 -10.41 -20.50
N LEU A 216 -9.43 -10.02 -21.71
CA LEU A 216 -8.05 -9.58 -21.97
C LEU A 216 -7.65 -8.34 -21.11
N LEU A 217 -8.61 -7.52 -20.69
CA LEU A 217 -8.36 -6.31 -19.91
C LEU A 217 -7.90 -6.61 -18.46
N ARG A 218 -8.14 -7.84 -17.97
CA ARG A 218 -7.62 -8.35 -16.69
C ARG A 218 -6.12 -8.69 -16.73
N VAL A 219 -5.50 -8.68 -17.92
CA VAL A 219 -4.06 -8.98 -18.08
C VAL A 219 -3.23 -7.73 -17.82
N GLY A 220 -2.27 -7.84 -16.90
CA GLY A 220 -1.48 -6.71 -16.41
C GLY A 220 -0.82 -5.87 -17.50
N GLY A 221 -1.19 -4.60 -17.58
CA GLY A 221 -0.65 -3.63 -18.54
C GLY A 221 -1.49 -3.46 -19.82
N VAL A 222 -2.53 -4.26 -20.04
CA VAL A 222 -3.54 -4.00 -21.06
C VAL A 222 -4.39 -2.79 -20.66
N ARG A 223 -4.74 -1.96 -21.66
CA ARG A 223 -5.59 -0.78 -21.49
C ARG A 223 -6.96 -0.96 -22.16
N PRO A 224 -8.02 -0.24 -21.72
CA PRO A 224 -9.35 -0.33 -22.32
C PRO A 224 -9.32 -0.12 -23.84
N GLU A 225 -8.51 0.80 -24.35
CA GLU A 225 -8.43 1.11 -25.78
C GLU A 225 -7.80 -0.03 -26.61
N GLN A 226 -7.02 -0.91 -25.97
CA GLN A 226 -6.44 -2.10 -26.58
C GLN A 226 -7.43 -3.28 -26.54
N ALA A 227 -8.14 -3.47 -25.42
CA ALA A 227 -9.22 -4.45 -25.32
C ALA A 227 -10.37 -4.12 -26.29
N ASP A 228 -10.75 -2.86 -26.42
CA ASP A 228 -11.72 -2.37 -27.41
C ASP A 228 -11.22 -2.57 -28.85
N GLY A 229 -9.91 -2.56 -29.10
CA GLY A 229 -9.32 -2.95 -30.39
C GLY A 229 -9.50 -4.45 -30.69
N PHE A 230 -9.13 -5.28 -29.71
CA PHE A 230 -9.23 -6.73 -29.76
C PHE A 230 -10.67 -7.24 -29.91
N ALA A 231 -11.60 -6.67 -29.15
CA ALA A 231 -13.03 -6.98 -29.23
C ALA A 231 -13.62 -6.67 -30.61
N ARG A 232 -13.32 -5.50 -31.19
CA ARG A 232 -13.75 -5.15 -32.57
C ARG A 232 -13.16 -6.07 -33.62
N ALA A 233 -11.95 -6.59 -33.43
CA ALA A 233 -11.33 -7.53 -34.37
C ALA A 233 -11.98 -8.93 -34.32
N LEU A 234 -12.42 -9.41 -33.14
CA LEU A 234 -13.06 -10.71 -33.00
C LEU A 234 -14.58 -10.71 -33.25
N LEU A 235 -15.30 -9.69 -32.77
CA LEU A 235 -16.77 -9.59 -32.82
C LEU A 235 -17.28 -8.77 -34.02
N GLY A 236 -16.42 -7.96 -34.65
CA GLY A 236 -16.79 -7.13 -35.80
C GLY A 236 -17.94 -6.18 -35.50
N ALA A 237 -19.08 -6.39 -36.15
CA ALA A 237 -20.28 -5.56 -36.01
C ALA A 237 -21.06 -5.80 -34.70
N GLU A 238 -20.77 -6.87 -33.96
CA GLU A 238 -21.38 -7.15 -32.65
C GLU A 238 -20.69 -6.40 -31.49
N CYS A 239 -19.59 -5.67 -31.76
CA CYS A 239 -18.85 -4.90 -30.76
C CYS A 239 -19.41 -3.47 -30.58
N GLY A 240 -20.37 -3.30 -29.67
CA GLY A 240 -20.89 -1.98 -29.26
C GLY A 240 -20.06 -1.33 -28.14
N PRO A 241 -20.05 0.02 -28.01
CA PRO A 241 -19.55 0.70 -26.80
C PRO A 241 -20.45 0.46 -25.57
N ASP A 242 -21.71 0.11 -25.84
CA ASP A 242 -22.84 -0.24 -24.98
C ASP A 242 -22.91 -1.73 -24.59
N ASP A 243 -21.93 -2.54 -25.00
CA ASP A 243 -21.85 -3.96 -24.62
C ASP A 243 -21.67 -4.11 -23.10
N GLU A 244 -22.55 -4.87 -22.45
CA GLU A 244 -22.52 -5.09 -20.99
C GLU A 244 -21.18 -5.72 -20.53
N ARG A 245 -20.58 -6.59 -21.35
CA ARG A 245 -19.27 -7.20 -21.08
C ARG A 245 -18.18 -6.13 -20.98
N ARG A 246 -18.21 -5.15 -21.90
CA ARG A 246 -17.31 -3.99 -21.89
C ARG A 246 -17.52 -3.12 -20.65
N GLY A 247 -18.78 -2.79 -20.34
CA GLY A 247 -19.12 -1.98 -19.18
C GLY A 247 -18.60 -2.59 -17.87
N ARG A 248 -18.86 -3.88 -17.66
CA ARG A 248 -18.37 -4.64 -16.50
C ARG A 248 -16.84 -4.74 -16.47
N ALA A 249 -16.20 -5.14 -17.56
CA ALA A 249 -14.74 -5.28 -17.62
C ALA A 249 -13.99 -3.95 -17.36
N VAL A 250 -14.50 -2.82 -17.88
CA VAL A 250 -13.92 -1.49 -17.57
C VAL A 250 -14.18 -1.09 -16.11
N THR A 251 -15.29 -1.49 -15.52
CA THR A 251 -15.58 -1.28 -14.08
C THR A 251 -14.59 -2.05 -13.20
N VAL A 252 -14.40 -3.34 -13.45
CA VAL A 252 -13.38 -4.17 -12.76
C VAL A 252 -11.99 -3.57 -12.95
N TRP A 253 -11.60 -3.23 -14.18
CA TRP A 253 -10.29 -2.63 -14.47
C TRP A 253 -10.06 -1.31 -13.71
N LEU A 254 -11.07 -0.45 -13.58
CA LEU A 254 -10.97 0.80 -12.80
C LEU A 254 -10.77 0.53 -11.31
N LEU A 255 -11.45 -0.46 -10.74
CA LEU A 255 -11.23 -0.89 -9.36
C LEU A 255 -9.84 -1.52 -9.18
N GLU A 256 -9.32 -2.24 -10.17
CA GLU A 256 -7.94 -2.75 -10.14
C GLU A 256 -6.90 -1.63 -10.25
N GLN A 257 -7.14 -0.58 -11.04
CA GLN A 257 -6.28 0.61 -11.03
C GLN A 257 -6.33 1.34 -9.67
N ALA A 258 -7.48 1.33 -8.99
CA ALA A 258 -7.59 1.87 -7.63
C ALA A 258 -6.83 1.01 -6.60
N ALA A 259 -6.87 -0.33 -6.73
CA ALA A 259 -6.09 -1.25 -5.92
C ALA A 259 -4.57 -1.08 -6.12
N LEU A 260 -4.11 -0.86 -7.36
CA LEU A 260 -2.72 -0.52 -7.67
C LEU A 260 -2.29 0.86 -7.15
N ALA A 261 -3.24 1.76 -6.88
CA ALA A 261 -3.01 3.00 -6.13
C ALA A 261 -3.18 2.85 -4.60
N GLY A 262 -3.64 1.69 -4.14
CA GLY A 262 -3.73 1.28 -2.74
C GLY A 262 -5.13 1.37 -2.10
N HIS A 263 -6.17 1.74 -2.85
CA HIS A 263 -7.55 1.73 -2.35
C HIS A 263 -8.11 0.30 -2.32
N THR A 264 -8.94 -0.06 -1.35
CA THR A 264 -9.73 -1.33 -1.39
C THR A 264 -11.08 -1.12 -2.06
N ALA A 265 -11.62 0.09 -2.00
CA ALA A 265 -12.89 0.50 -2.60
C ALA A 265 -12.83 1.92 -3.21
N LEU A 266 -13.80 2.25 -4.06
CA LEU A 266 -14.06 3.59 -4.58
C LEU A 266 -15.46 4.06 -4.19
N GLU A 267 -15.65 5.38 -4.04
CA GLU A 267 -16.98 5.98 -3.92
C GLU A 267 -17.75 5.87 -5.23
N LEU A 268 -19.01 5.42 -5.18
CA LEU A 268 -19.83 5.16 -6.36
C LEU A 268 -19.91 6.37 -7.33
N PRO A 269 -20.15 7.63 -6.89
CA PRO A 269 -20.18 8.77 -7.81
C PRO A 269 -18.86 9.00 -8.56
N ARG A 270 -17.72 8.68 -7.92
CA ARG A 270 -16.39 8.78 -8.55
C ARG A 270 -16.18 7.65 -9.56
N LEU A 271 -16.65 6.44 -9.29
CA LEU A 271 -16.60 5.32 -10.22
C LEU A 271 -17.46 5.60 -11.46
N VAL A 272 -18.73 5.98 -11.26
CA VAL A 272 -19.69 6.39 -12.31
C VAL A 272 -19.13 7.51 -13.19
N ALA A 273 -18.62 8.59 -12.59
CA ALA A 273 -18.02 9.69 -13.35
C ALA A 273 -16.78 9.28 -14.15
N THR A 274 -15.99 8.31 -13.66
CA THR A 274 -14.79 7.81 -14.35
C THR A 274 -15.16 6.84 -15.49
N LEU A 275 -16.20 6.03 -15.31
CA LEU A 275 -16.78 5.16 -16.34
C LEU A 275 -17.34 5.98 -17.52
N ALA A 276 -18.09 7.04 -17.24
CA ALA A 276 -18.56 7.98 -18.27
C ALA A 276 -17.39 8.60 -19.07
N GLN A 277 -16.31 9.00 -18.39
CA GLN A 277 -15.09 9.50 -19.04
C GLN A 277 -14.34 8.43 -19.89
N ARG A 278 -14.62 7.13 -19.68
CA ARG A 278 -14.12 6.02 -20.51
C ARG A 278 -15.10 5.61 -21.62
N GLY A 279 -16.16 6.38 -21.82
CA GLY A 279 -17.16 6.11 -22.85
C GLY A 279 -17.97 4.85 -22.57
N VAL A 280 -18.29 4.57 -21.31
CA VAL A 280 -19.34 3.62 -20.93
C VAL A 280 -20.68 4.37 -20.97
N PRO A 281 -21.65 4.01 -21.84
CA PRO A 281 -22.86 4.82 -22.04
C PRO A 281 -23.81 4.87 -20.85
N ASP A 282 -23.94 3.75 -20.13
CA ASP A 282 -24.67 3.64 -18.86
C ASP A 282 -23.72 3.12 -17.77
N PRO A 283 -23.05 4.03 -17.03
CA PRO A 283 -22.14 3.67 -15.94
C PRO A 283 -22.82 2.94 -14.79
N ASP A 284 -24.06 3.29 -14.47
CA ASP A 284 -24.78 2.73 -13.33
C ASP A 284 -25.21 1.29 -13.64
N ALA A 285 -25.75 1.02 -14.82
CA ALA A 285 -26.01 -0.36 -15.28
C ALA A 285 -24.72 -1.20 -15.35
N ALA A 286 -23.60 -0.62 -15.78
CA ALA A 286 -22.30 -1.31 -15.77
C ALA A 286 -21.84 -1.70 -14.35
N VAL A 287 -22.00 -0.81 -13.36
CA VAL A 287 -21.73 -1.14 -11.96
C VAL A 287 -22.70 -2.21 -11.45
N GLN A 288 -24.02 -2.09 -11.71
CA GLN A 288 -25.00 -3.10 -11.29
C GLN A 288 -24.73 -4.48 -11.91
N SER A 289 -24.30 -4.56 -13.17
CA SER A 289 -23.85 -5.81 -13.80
C SER A 289 -22.61 -6.39 -13.08
N THR A 290 -21.64 -5.54 -12.72
CA THR A 290 -20.44 -5.96 -11.97
C THR A 290 -20.78 -6.51 -10.58
N LEU A 291 -21.79 -5.94 -9.91
CA LEU A 291 -22.30 -6.43 -8.63
C LEU A 291 -23.10 -7.74 -8.79
N ALA A 292 -23.89 -7.87 -9.86
CA ALA A 292 -24.71 -9.06 -10.12
C ALA A 292 -23.89 -10.31 -10.46
N GLU A 293 -22.76 -10.15 -11.17
CA GLU A 293 -21.80 -11.21 -11.45
C GLU A 293 -20.83 -11.49 -10.27
N GLY A 294 -20.92 -10.72 -9.17
CA GLY A 294 -20.10 -10.88 -7.97
C GLY A 294 -18.65 -10.38 -8.05
N GLU A 295 -18.21 -9.84 -9.19
CA GLU A 295 -16.83 -9.34 -9.35
C GLU A 295 -16.51 -8.13 -8.46
N ALA A 296 -17.55 -7.40 -8.02
CA ALA A 296 -17.46 -6.34 -7.04
C ALA A 296 -18.60 -6.46 -5.99
N LEU A 297 -18.39 -5.81 -4.85
CA LEU A 297 -19.36 -5.71 -3.75
C LEU A 297 -19.63 -4.23 -3.41
N ALA A 298 -20.85 -3.94 -2.96
CA ALA A 298 -21.32 -2.60 -2.62
C ALA A 298 -21.62 -2.46 -1.12
N PHE A 299 -21.23 -1.32 -0.54
CA PHE A 299 -21.30 -1.05 0.89
C PHE A 299 -21.90 0.32 1.15
N GLN A 300 -22.62 0.45 2.26
CA GLN A 300 -23.31 1.67 2.67
C GLN A 300 -22.76 2.13 4.02
N ASP A 301 -21.86 3.11 4.00
CA ASP A 301 -21.38 3.76 5.20
C ASP A 301 -22.32 4.92 5.54
N ALA A 302 -22.94 4.93 6.71
CA ALA A 302 -23.57 6.14 7.22
C ALA A 302 -22.49 7.18 7.54
N LEU A 303 -22.54 8.36 6.95
CA LEU A 303 -21.63 9.44 7.31
C LEU A 303 -22.06 10.03 8.66
N GLU A 304 -21.15 10.04 9.62
CA GLU A 304 -21.29 10.88 10.82
C GLU A 304 -21.10 12.34 10.40
N GLU A 305 -21.97 13.24 10.88
CA GLU A 305 -21.83 14.67 10.60
C GLU A 305 -20.62 15.24 11.32
N THR A 306 -19.59 15.61 10.56
CA THR A 306 -18.33 16.16 11.08
C THR A 306 -18.46 17.60 11.59
N GLY A 307 -19.22 17.79 12.67
CA GLY A 307 -19.08 18.95 13.56
C GLY A 307 -19.93 20.18 13.22
N ALA A 308 -21.25 20.09 13.40
CA ALA A 308 -21.97 21.20 14.01
C ALA A 308 -21.85 21.08 15.55
N HIS A 309 -21.60 22.18 16.26
CA HIS A 309 -21.46 22.15 17.72
C HIS A 309 -22.79 21.79 18.39
N ARG A 310 -22.93 20.54 18.85
CA ARG A 310 -23.95 20.19 19.84
C ARG A 310 -23.51 20.72 21.21
N GLU A 311 -23.89 21.96 21.53
CA GLU A 311 -23.70 22.51 22.86
C GLU A 311 -24.28 21.55 23.92
N PRO A 312 -23.60 21.31 25.05
CA PRO A 312 -24.13 20.47 26.11
C PRO A 312 -25.35 21.16 26.74
N ALA A 313 -26.54 20.65 26.43
CA ALA A 313 -27.79 21.16 26.96
C ALA A 313 -27.73 21.22 28.50
N ALA A 314 -27.80 22.42 29.05
CA ALA A 314 -27.56 22.65 30.48
C ALA A 314 -28.58 21.88 31.35
N SER A 315 -28.09 21.30 32.44
CA SER A 315 -28.88 20.46 33.35
C SER A 315 -29.98 21.25 34.09
N GLY A 316 -31.19 21.28 33.52
CA GLY A 316 -32.39 21.88 34.10
C GLY A 316 -33.45 20.84 34.43
N ALA A 317 -33.63 20.50 35.70
CA ALA A 317 -34.61 19.51 36.12
C ALA A 317 -35.99 20.13 36.42
N ALA A 318 -37.03 19.75 35.65
CA ALA A 318 -38.43 20.01 36.01
C ALA A 318 -39.44 19.08 35.29
N GLY A 319 -40.24 18.37 36.07
CA GLY A 319 -41.61 17.94 35.69
C GLY A 319 -41.78 16.74 34.74
N PRO A 320 -42.36 15.62 35.22
CA PRO A 320 -43.08 14.69 34.35
C PRO A 320 -44.50 15.22 34.08
N ASP A 321 -44.83 15.49 32.81
CA ASP A 321 -46.17 15.32 32.20
C ASP A 321 -46.26 16.06 30.85
N ARG A 322 -46.10 15.30 29.76
CA ARG A 322 -46.81 15.48 28.47
C ARG A 322 -46.54 14.27 27.58
N ALA A 323 -47.61 13.72 27.01
CA ALA A 323 -47.55 12.58 26.11
C ALA A 323 -47.50 13.04 24.64
N GLU A 324 -46.88 12.19 23.82
CA GLU A 324 -47.23 11.89 22.42
C GLU A 324 -47.23 13.03 21.36
N GLU A 325 -47.13 12.64 20.08
CA GLU A 325 -47.12 13.49 18.87
C GLU A 325 -45.86 14.35 18.58
N GLN A 326 -44.68 13.72 18.39
CA GLN A 326 -43.63 14.16 17.43
C GLN A 326 -42.48 13.13 17.34
N ASP A 327 -42.53 12.18 16.39
CA ASP A 327 -41.35 11.41 15.94
C ASP A 327 -41.54 10.81 14.53
N GLU A 328 -42.02 11.61 13.57
CA GLU A 328 -41.95 11.30 12.12
C GLU A 328 -41.12 12.40 11.44
N GLY A 329 -39.81 12.38 11.67
CA GLY A 329 -38.87 13.42 11.24
C GLY A 329 -37.41 13.01 11.32
N GLY A 330 -37.11 11.72 11.13
CA GLY A 330 -35.73 11.24 11.10
C GLY A 330 -34.98 11.81 9.91
N GLU A 331 -34.00 12.67 10.17
CA GLU A 331 -33.11 13.24 9.16
C GLU A 331 -32.40 12.10 8.38
N GLU A 332 -32.57 12.08 7.05
CA GLU A 332 -31.93 11.08 6.18
C GLU A 332 -30.41 11.28 6.19
N ARG A 333 -29.73 10.59 7.11
CA ARG A 333 -28.28 10.65 7.26
C ARG A 333 -27.61 10.33 5.92
N PRO A 334 -26.72 11.19 5.41
CA PRO A 334 -26.14 10.99 4.08
C PRO A 334 -25.30 9.70 4.06
N VAL A 335 -25.69 8.77 3.19
CA VAL A 335 -25.02 7.47 3.03
C VAL A 335 -23.96 7.57 1.94
N ARG A 336 -22.71 7.22 2.27
CA ARG A 336 -21.65 7.00 1.29
C ARG A 336 -21.73 5.57 0.77
N VAL A 337 -21.97 5.44 -0.54
CA VAL A 337 -21.89 4.14 -1.23
C VAL A 337 -20.45 3.90 -1.70
N LEU A 338 -19.83 2.82 -1.21
CA LEU A 338 -18.52 2.33 -1.64
C LEU A 338 -18.68 1.07 -2.50
N ILE A 339 -17.89 0.97 -3.57
CA ILE A 339 -17.78 -0.21 -4.43
C ILE A 339 -16.34 -0.73 -4.35
N GLY A 340 -16.15 -1.99 -3.96
CA GLY A 340 -14.83 -2.63 -3.88
C GLY A 340 -14.81 -3.96 -4.64
N LEU A 341 -13.62 -4.42 -5.04
CA LEU A 341 -13.47 -5.78 -5.60
C LEU A 341 -13.70 -6.80 -4.49
N GLU A 342 -14.42 -7.89 -4.81
CA GLU A 342 -14.78 -8.95 -3.86
C GLU A 342 -13.57 -9.38 -3.00
N ARG A 343 -12.44 -9.71 -3.65
CA ARG A 343 -11.20 -10.15 -3.00
C ARG A 343 -10.68 -9.21 -1.91
N TYR A 344 -10.78 -7.89 -2.11
CA TYR A 344 -10.29 -6.90 -1.13
C TYR A 344 -11.34 -6.58 -0.06
N ALA A 345 -12.62 -6.65 -0.40
CA ALA A 345 -13.69 -6.47 0.57
C ALA A 345 -13.76 -7.63 1.57
N LEU A 346 -13.68 -8.87 1.09
CA LEU A 346 -13.62 -10.07 1.93
C LEU A 346 -12.34 -10.09 2.79
N ALA A 347 -11.21 -9.60 2.25
CA ALA A 347 -9.99 -9.44 3.02
C ALA A 347 -10.12 -8.36 4.12
N GLU A 348 -10.78 -7.22 3.87
CA GLU A 348 -11.05 -6.22 4.91
C GLU A 348 -11.98 -6.76 6.02
N GLU A 349 -12.98 -7.55 5.65
CA GLU A 349 -13.93 -8.17 6.60
C GLU A 349 -13.27 -9.27 7.43
N SER A 350 -12.55 -10.22 6.81
CA SER A 350 -11.81 -11.26 7.53
C SER A 350 -10.71 -10.69 8.43
N LEU A 351 -10.04 -9.63 7.98
CA LEU A 351 -9.08 -8.88 8.80
C LEU A 351 -9.76 -8.20 9.99
N ALA A 352 -10.92 -7.56 9.80
CA ALA A 352 -11.66 -6.93 10.88
C ALA A 352 -12.14 -7.95 11.93
N ASP A 353 -12.72 -9.07 11.50
CA ASP A 353 -13.13 -10.18 12.37
C ASP A 353 -11.93 -10.81 13.09
N GLY A 354 -10.80 -10.98 12.39
CA GLY A 354 -9.56 -11.51 12.97
C GLY A 354 -8.96 -10.61 14.04
N LEU A 355 -8.95 -9.29 13.81
CA LEU A 355 -8.50 -8.31 14.79
C LEU A 355 -9.49 -8.16 15.94
N ALA A 356 -10.80 -8.20 15.69
CA ALA A 356 -11.85 -8.22 16.71
C ALA A 356 -11.73 -9.45 17.63
N ARG A 357 -11.42 -10.63 17.06
CA ARG A 357 -11.13 -11.86 17.83
C ARG A 357 -9.97 -11.65 18.79
N LEU A 358 -8.87 -11.08 18.31
CA LEU A 358 -7.67 -10.79 19.12
C LEU A 358 -7.92 -9.74 20.21
N VAL A 359 -8.65 -8.65 19.90
CA VAL A 359 -9.02 -7.58 20.85
C VAL A 359 -9.89 -8.11 21.99
N ASN A 360 -10.85 -8.99 21.69
CA ASN A 360 -11.77 -9.54 22.69
C ASN A 360 -11.23 -10.80 23.39
N SER A 361 -10.20 -11.45 22.84
CA SER A 361 -9.57 -12.59 23.49
C SER A 361 -8.70 -12.15 24.68
N THR A 362 -8.95 -12.72 25.86
CA THR A 362 -7.94 -12.68 26.94
C THR A 362 -6.78 -13.59 26.52
N PRO A 363 -5.53 -13.10 26.49
CA PRO A 363 -4.39 -13.96 26.23
C PRO A 363 -4.31 -15.13 27.22
N LYS A 364 -3.72 -16.25 26.80
CA LYS A 364 -3.53 -17.41 27.70
C LYS A 364 -2.71 -17.00 28.94
N GLN A 365 -3.00 -17.64 30.09
CA GLN A 365 -2.33 -17.36 31.36
C GLN A 365 -0.94 -18.01 31.41
N ASP A 366 -0.05 -17.48 30.57
CA ASP A 366 1.31 -17.96 30.39
C ASP A 366 2.26 -17.12 31.26
N GLY A 367 2.75 -17.74 32.33
CA GLY A 367 3.37 -17.03 33.45
C GLY A 367 2.34 -16.39 34.38
N SER A 368 2.72 -16.14 35.63
CA SER A 368 1.91 -15.33 36.53
C SER A 368 2.03 -13.85 36.14
N ALA A 369 1.04 -13.03 36.53
CA ALA A 369 1.11 -11.58 36.30
C ALA A 369 2.35 -10.93 36.96
N ALA A 370 2.92 -11.54 38.00
CA ALA A 370 4.15 -11.08 38.63
C ALA A 370 5.40 -11.33 37.76
N ASP A 371 5.42 -12.40 36.95
CA ASP A 371 6.55 -12.72 36.08
C ASP A 371 6.63 -11.74 34.90
N TRP A 372 5.47 -11.39 34.33
CA TRP A 372 5.35 -10.33 33.32
C TRP A 372 5.74 -8.95 33.86
N GLU A 373 5.33 -8.58 35.08
CA GLU A 373 5.75 -7.31 35.69
C GLU A 373 7.26 -7.31 36.02
N GLN A 374 7.82 -8.44 36.47
CA GLN A 374 9.26 -8.57 36.71
C GLN A 374 10.08 -8.43 35.41
N ALA A 375 9.56 -8.93 34.29
CA ALA A 375 10.14 -8.71 32.97
C ALA A 375 10.01 -7.24 32.53
N ALA A 376 8.84 -6.61 32.73
CA ALA A 376 8.63 -5.19 32.43
C ALA A 376 9.53 -4.27 33.27
N ALA A 377 9.70 -4.56 34.56
CA ALA A 377 10.58 -3.82 35.47
C ALA A 377 12.08 -3.96 35.12
N SER A 378 12.44 -4.94 34.29
CA SER A 378 13.80 -5.14 33.77
C SER A 378 14.02 -4.41 32.43
N ALA A 379 12.97 -3.87 31.81
CA ALA A 379 13.03 -3.07 30.59
C ALA A 379 13.03 -1.56 30.89
N GLN A 380 13.44 -0.75 29.91
CA GLN A 380 13.55 0.71 30.05
C GLN A 380 12.44 1.44 29.27
N GLY A 381 11.83 2.44 29.92
CA GLY A 381 10.91 3.39 29.29
C GLY A 381 9.73 2.72 28.58
N SER A 382 9.50 3.11 27.32
CA SER A 382 8.46 2.58 26.43
C SER A 382 8.53 1.06 26.24
N GLY A 383 9.70 0.43 26.40
CA GLY A 383 9.82 -1.04 26.39
C GLY A 383 9.11 -1.73 27.56
N ALA A 384 9.11 -1.12 28.75
CA ALA A 384 8.39 -1.65 29.90
C ALA A 384 6.87 -1.49 29.76
N GLU A 385 6.43 -0.41 29.11
CA GLU A 385 5.02 -0.18 28.76
C GLU A 385 4.54 -1.17 27.68
N LEU A 386 5.37 -1.46 26.67
CA LEU A 386 5.08 -2.47 25.65
C LEU A 386 4.92 -3.87 26.28
N ILE A 387 5.81 -4.27 27.19
CA ILE A 387 5.72 -5.56 27.87
C ILE A 387 4.44 -5.65 28.72
N ARG A 388 4.07 -4.61 29.48
CA ARG A 388 2.81 -4.58 30.24
C ARG A 388 1.57 -4.62 29.34
N ALA A 389 1.58 -3.90 28.22
CA ALA A 389 0.47 -3.94 27.26
C ALA A 389 0.27 -5.34 26.66
N VAL A 390 1.36 -6.00 26.26
CA VAL A 390 1.32 -7.35 25.66
C VAL A 390 1.01 -8.45 26.68
N ALA A 391 1.30 -8.23 27.97
CA ALA A 391 0.83 -9.10 29.04
C ALA A 391 -0.70 -9.09 29.19
N ALA A 392 -1.34 -7.93 28.96
CA ALA A 392 -2.76 -7.70 29.24
C ALA A 392 -3.71 -7.78 28.02
N HIS A 393 -3.21 -7.61 26.79
CA HIS A 393 -4.04 -7.48 25.59
C HIS A 393 -3.61 -8.43 24.45
N GLY A 394 -4.57 -9.00 23.72
CA GLY A 394 -4.32 -9.86 22.56
C GLY A 394 -3.87 -9.11 21.29
N LEU A 395 -4.10 -7.80 21.21
CA LEU A 395 -3.61 -6.91 20.15
C LEU A 395 -2.98 -5.65 20.76
N VAL A 396 -1.78 -5.27 20.29
CA VAL A 396 -1.08 -4.04 20.68
C VAL A 396 -0.42 -3.40 19.45
N LEU A 397 -0.44 -2.07 19.33
CA LEU A 397 0.33 -1.32 18.35
C LEU A 397 1.58 -0.72 19.02
N HIS A 398 2.72 -0.75 18.33
CA HIS A 398 3.97 -0.10 18.74
C HIS A 398 4.47 0.82 17.64
N THR A 399 4.76 2.08 17.96
CA THR A 399 5.18 3.09 16.98
C THR A 399 6.55 3.69 17.28
N GLY A 400 7.39 3.84 16.25
CA GLY A 400 8.69 4.53 16.37
C GLY A 400 9.63 4.29 15.19
N GLY A 401 10.71 5.07 15.15
CA GLY A 401 11.78 4.98 14.14
C GLY A 401 12.72 3.78 14.35
N GLU A 402 13.92 3.82 13.78
CA GLU A 402 14.85 2.69 13.75
C GLU A 402 15.25 2.19 15.16
N ALA A 403 15.63 3.11 16.05
CA ALA A 403 16.07 2.81 17.41
C ALA A 403 14.94 2.21 18.27
N SER A 404 13.67 2.37 17.86
CA SER A 404 12.53 1.75 18.54
C SER A 404 12.55 0.22 18.46
N LEU A 405 13.19 -0.37 17.44
CA LEU A 405 13.24 -1.84 17.22
C LEU A 405 13.83 -2.62 18.41
N ALA A 406 14.67 -2.00 19.24
CA ALA A 406 15.17 -2.63 20.46
C ALA A 406 14.09 -2.83 21.56
N GLU A 407 12.91 -2.20 21.45
CA GLU A 407 11.76 -2.46 22.33
C GLU A 407 11.00 -3.75 21.96
N PRO A 408 10.58 -3.96 20.69
CA PRO A 408 10.09 -5.27 20.24
C PRO A 408 11.11 -6.40 20.42
N ALA A 409 12.42 -6.13 20.28
CA ALA A 409 13.45 -7.13 20.56
C ALA A 409 13.48 -7.51 22.06
N ALA A 410 13.48 -6.52 22.96
CA ALA A 410 13.41 -6.77 24.41
C ALA A 410 12.13 -7.52 24.82
N LEU A 411 10.98 -7.18 24.21
CA LEU A 411 9.72 -7.94 24.36
C LEU A 411 9.89 -9.41 23.93
N LEU A 412 10.51 -9.67 22.79
CA LEU A 412 10.69 -11.04 22.28
C LEU A 412 11.59 -11.87 23.21
N HIS A 413 12.67 -11.28 23.73
CA HIS A 413 13.51 -11.92 24.74
C HIS A 413 12.76 -12.16 26.06
N ALA A 414 11.98 -11.19 26.53
CA ALA A 414 11.16 -11.32 27.73
C ALA A 414 10.13 -12.45 27.62
N ALA A 415 9.35 -12.48 26.54
CA ALA A 415 8.37 -13.54 26.28
C ALA A 415 9.01 -14.93 26.24
N ARG A 416 10.18 -15.07 25.59
CA ARG A 416 10.93 -16.33 25.54
C ARG A 416 11.49 -16.74 26.90
N ALA A 417 11.90 -15.78 27.75
CA ALA A 417 12.31 -16.06 29.13
C ALA A 417 11.13 -16.52 30.01
N LEU A 418 9.90 -16.11 29.69
CA LEU A 418 8.65 -16.62 30.27
C LEU A 418 8.19 -17.97 29.67
N GLY A 419 8.96 -18.55 28.75
CA GLY A 419 8.67 -19.85 28.13
C GLY A 419 7.77 -19.80 26.88
N LEU A 420 7.43 -18.62 26.38
CA LEU A 420 6.51 -18.47 25.24
C LEU A 420 7.16 -18.77 23.89
N ARG A 421 6.37 -19.35 22.98
CA ARG A 421 6.69 -19.51 21.56
C ARG A 421 6.52 -18.16 20.85
N ALA A 422 7.41 -17.23 21.14
CA ALA A 422 7.38 -15.88 20.59
C ALA A 422 8.24 -15.74 19.33
N TRP A 423 7.66 -15.20 18.26
CA TRP A 423 8.30 -15.01 16.95
C TRP A 423 8.14 -13.57 16.45
N ALA A 424 9.11 -13.11 15.65
CA ALA A 424 9.00 -11.87 14.89
C ALA A 424 8.88 -12.17 13.39
N ALA A 425 8.08 -11.39 12.66
CA ALA A 425 7.92 -11.50 11.22
C ALA A 425 8.10 -10.14 10.54
N ALA A 426 8.87 -10.07 9.47
CA ALA A 426 9.07 -8.85 8.67
C ALA A 426 8.50 -9.03 7.24
N PRO A 427 8.10 -7.95 6.53
CA PRO A 427 7.52 -8.05 5.18
C PRO A 427 8.45 -8.70 4.15
N GLY A 428 9.77 -8.58 4.34
CA GLY A 428 10.78 -9.16 3.47
C GLY A 428 12.13 -9.39 4.18
N PRO A 429 13.10 -10.02 3.50
CA PRO A 429 14.35 -10.47 4.13
C PRO A 429 15.18 -9.31 4.70
N LEU A 430 15.15 -8.12 4.09
CA LEU A 430 15.87 -6.94 4.61
C LEU A 430 15.47 -6.59 6.06
N GLY A 431 14.17 -6.54 6.34
CA GLY A 431 13.66 -6.26 7.69
C GLY A 431 13.92 -7.41 8.66
N ARG A 432 13.78 -8.65 8.17
CA ARG A 432 14.06 -9.88 8.94
C ARG A 432 15.52 -9.92 9.40
N ASP A 433 16.45 -9.73 8.48
CA ASP A 433 17.88 -9.85 8.71
C ASP A 433 18.38 -8.69 9.58
N ARG A 434 17.86 -7.46 9.36
CA ARG A 434 18.08 -6.29 10.25
C ARG A 434 17.66 -6.56 11.69
N PHE A 435 16.49 -7.16 11.90
CA PHE A 435 16.00 -7.47 13.26
C PHE A 435 16.70 -8.70 13.87
N GLY A 436 17.03 -9.70 13.06
CA GLY A 436 17.83 -10.85 13.49
C GLY A 436 19.19 -10.44 14.08
N ALA A 437 19.83 -9.42 13.51
CA ALA A 437 21.05 -8.83 14.04
C ALA A 437 20.89 -8.12 15.40
N LEU A 438 19.67 -7.74 15.79
CA LEU A 438 19.36 -7.20 17.13
C LEU A 438 19.05 -8.28 18.17
N LEU A 439 18.70 -9.49 17.73
CA LEU A 439 18.38 -10.64 18.58
C LEU A 439 19.56 -11.59 18.81
N GLY A 440 20.59 -11.52 17.96
CA GLY A 440 21.83 -12.27 18.11
C GLY A 440 22.71 -11.68 19.21
N ASP A 441 23.43 -12.54 19.94
CA ASP A 441 24.50 -12.10 20.84
C ASP A 441 25.67 -11.55 19.99
N PRO A 442 26.09 -10.28 20.14
CA PRO A 442 27.24 -9.72 19.42
C PRO A 442 28.57 -10.39 19.79
N SER A 443 28.58 -11.26 20.80
CA SER A 443 29.71 -12.11 21.21
C SER A 443 29.79 -13.45 20.46
N ALA A 444 28.75 -13.83 19.71
CA ALA A 444 28.70 -15.13 19.02
C ALA A 444 29.55 -15.15 17.75
N GLU A 445 30.35 -16.21 17.58
CA GLU A 445 31.06 -16.46 16.33
C GLU A 445 30.06 -16.66 15.16
N PRO A 446 30.44 -16.29 13.91
CA PRO A 446 29.59 -16.53 12.75
C PRO A 446 29.24 -18.01 12.63
N PRO A 447 27.98 -18.37 12.30
CA PRO A 447 27.52 -19.75 12.34
C PRO A 447 28.36 -20.64 11.42
N SER A 448 29.00 -21.65 12.02
CA SER A 448 29.69 -22.71 11.27
C SER A 448 28.71 -23.39 10.29
N PRO A 449 29.17 -23.83 9.10
CA PRO A 449 28.31 -24.44 8.09
C PRO A 449 27.82 -25.83 8.53
N GLY A 450 26.74 -25.84 9.31
CA GLY A 450 26.05 -27.01 9.84
C GLY A 450 24.75 -26.59 10.53
N PRO A 451 23.84 -27.54 10.82
CA PRO A 451 22.54 -27.22 11.41
C PRO A 451 22.67 -26.82 12.88
N SER A 452 22.67 -25.51 13.15
CA SER A 452 22.46 -24.99 14.50
C SER A 452 21.00 -25.19 14.92
N PRO A 453 20.70 -25.74 16.11
CA PRO A 453 19.34 -26.12 16.51
C PRO A 453 18.45 -24.94 16.95
N ALA A 454 18.98 -23.72 17.01
CA ALA A 454 18.20 -22.52 17.31
C ALA A 454 17.65 -21.91 16.01
N ALA A 455 16.36 -22.15 15.72
CA ALA A 455 15.67 -21.55 14.57
C ALA A 455 15.71 -20.00 14.65
N PRO A 456 15.86 -19.29 13.52
CA PRO A 456 15.98 -17.84 13.50
C PRO A 456 14.72 -17.20 14.07
N ALA A 457 14.89 -16.36 15.09
CA ALA A 457 13.79 -15.75 15.85
C ALA A 457 12.94 -14.74 15.05
N ALA A 458 13.47 -14.29 13.90
CA ALA A 458 12.81 -13.44 12.93
C ALA A 458 12.65 -14.19 11.60
N VAL A 459 11.47 -14.10 11.00
CA VAL A 459 11.11 -14.74 9.71
C VAL A 459 10.52 -13.72 8.72
N THR A 460 10.30 -14.08 7.45
CA THR A 460 9.46 -13.25 6.57
C THR A 460 7.97 -13.60 6.74
N VAL A 461 7.08 -12.62 6.58
CA VAL A 461 5.61 -12.82 6.58
C VAL A 461 5.20 -13.85 5.53
N ALA A 462 5.79 -13.80 4.34
CA ALA A 462 5.54 -14.78 3.28
C ALA A 462 5.99 -16.19 3.67
N GLY A 463 7.17 -16.33 4.30
CA GLY A 463 7.66 -17.62 4.80
C GLY A 463 6.78 -18.18 5.93
N LEU A 464 6.34 -17.33 6.85
CA LEU A 464 5.43 -17.69 7.95
C LEU A 464 4.07 -18.19 7.44
N LEU A 465 3.43 -17.44 6.53
CA LEU A 465 2.12 -17.82 5.99
C LEU A 465 2.17 -19.12 5.18
N THR A 466 3.23 -19.32 4.40
CA THR A 466 3.46 -20.55 3.60
C THR A 466 4.00 -21.73 4.41
N GLY A 467 4.39 -21.53 5.67
CA GLY A 467 5.04 -22.56 6.51
C GLY A 467 6.47 -22.91 6.10
N ALA A 468 7.10 -22.14 5.21
CA ALA A 468 8.50 -22.29 4.82
C ALA A 468 9.48 -21.69 5.84
N GLU A 469 9.02 -20.73 6.67
CA GLU A 469 9.73 -20.19 7.82
C GLU A 469 8.80 -20.23 9.05
N GLY A 470 9.35 -20.24 10.27
CA GLY A 470 8.58 -20.06 11.51
C GLY A 470 8.31 -21.35 12.30
N PRO A 471 7.29 -21.36 13.17
CA PRO A 471 6.98 -22.49 14.05
C PRO A 471 6.28 -23.67 13.35
N GLY A 472 5.81 -23.49 12.11
CA GLY A 472 4.84 -24.39 11.50
C GLY A 472 3.41 -24.12 11.98
N ARG A 473 2.54 -25.12 11.86
CA ARG A 473 1.11 -25.06 12.22
C ARG A 473 0.72 -26.18 13.17
N ASP A 474 -0.28 -25.92 14.01
CA ASP A 474 -0.84 -26.86 14.98
C ASP A 474 -1.85 -27.84 14.34
N ALA A 475 -2.53 -28.63 15.17
CA ALA A 475 -3.48 -29.66 14.73
C ALA A 475 -4.80 -29.09 14.14
N ASP A 476 -5.15 -27.84 14.46
CA ASP A 476 -6.32 -27.13 13.92
C ASP A 476 -5.95 -26.26 12.70
N GLY A 477 -4.65 -26.08 12.43
CA GLY A 477 -4.10 -25.39 11.27
C GLY A 477 -3.66 -23.95 11.54
N ALA A 478 -3.73 -23.48 12.79
CA ALA A 478 -3.22 -22.17 13.19
C ALA A 478 -1.69 -22.21 13.39
N LEU A 479 -1.02 -21.06 13.45
CA LEU A 479 0.43 -20.98 13.69
C LEU A 479 0.77 -21.44 15.12
N ASP A 480 1.79 -22.30 15.26
CA ASP A 480 2.16 -22.89 16.55
C ASP A 480 2.95 -21.91 17.46
N LEU A 481 2.31 -20.79 17.82
CA LEU A 481 2.91 -19.67 18.57
C LEU A 481 1.96 -19.08 19.63
N ASP A 482 2.54 -18.26 20.51
CA ASP A 482 1.83 -17.58 21.60
C ASP A 482 1.95 -16.04 21.52
N LEU A 483 2.99 -15.54 20.84
CA LEU A 483 3.22 -14.13 20.54
C LEU A 483 3.82 -13.98 19.13
N LEU A 484 3.17 -13.18 18.29
CA LEU A 484 3.69 -12.74 17.00
C LEU A 484 3.96 -11.23 17.02
N VAL A 485 5.17 -10.84 16.64
CA VAL A 485 5.59 -9.44 16.47
C VAL A 485 5.77 -9.17 14.97
N VAL A 486 4.80 -8.52 14.33
CA VAL A 486 4.91 -8.09 12.93
C VAL A 486 5.64 -6.75 12.89
N LEU A 487 6.85 -6.77 12.33
CA LEU A 487 7.73 -5.63 12.16
C LEU A 487 7.41 -4.88 10.86
N ASP A 488 7.86 -3.63 10.77
CA ASP A 488 7.61 -2.76 9.62
C ASP A 488 6.11 -2.72 9.21
N ALA A 489 5.20 -2.79 10.19
CA ALA A 489 3.76 -2.95 10.00
C ALA A 489 3.06 -2.00 8.98
N PRO A 490 3.48 -0.74 8.74
CA PRO A 490 2.98 0.08 7.63
C PRO A 490 3.03 -0.58 6.24
N GLN A 491 3.92 -1.54 6.03
CA GLN A 491 4.10 -2.25 4.76
C GLN A 491 3.09 -3.40 4.54
N LEU A 492 2.28 -3.73 5.55
CA LEU A 492 1.29 -4.81 5.49
C LEU A 492 0.03 -4.34 4.75
N ASP A 493 -0.28 -5.00 3.62
CA ASP A 493 -1.54 -4.84 2.90
C ASP A 493 -2.68 -5.66 3.52
N VAL A 494 -3.90 -5.45 3.01
CA VAL A 494 -5.11 -6.10 3.53
C VAL A 494 -5.07 -7.63 3.39
N GLU A 495 -4.56 -8.16 2.28
CA GLU A 495 -4.56 -9.61 2.00
C GLU A 495 -3.58 -10.34 2.92
N ALA A 496 -2.34 -9.84 3.05
CA ALA A 496 -1.37 -10.38 3.99
C ALA A 496 -1.79 -10.17 5.45
N GLY A 497 -2.50 -9.07 5.74
CA GLY A 497 -3.11 -8.81 7.05
C GLY A 497 -4.16 -9.86 7.42
N ALA A 498 -5.14 -10.09 6.55
CA ALA A 498 -6.21 -11.07 6.76
C ALA A 498 -5.65 -12.47 7.01
N LEU A 499 -4.76 -12.94 6.13
CA LEU A 499 -4.13 -14.26 6.23
C LEU A 499 -3.31 -14.44 7.52
N LEU A 500 -2.70 -13.37 8.06
CA LEU A 500 -2.04 -13.41 9.37
C LEU A 500 -3.06 -13.48 10.52
N ALA A 501 -4.11 -12.67 10.49
CA ALA A 501 -5.14 -12.63 11.55
C ALA A 501 -6.00 -13.92 11.60
N GLU A 502 -6.24 -14.54 10.45
CA GLU A 502 -6.82 -15.89 10.32
C GLU A 502 -5.88 -16.96 10.88
N SER A 503 -4.58 -16.88 10.58
CA SER A 503 -3.59 -17.89 10.97
C SER A 503 -3.18 -17.85 12.45
N LEU A 504 -3.67 -16.91 13.27
CA LEU A 504 -3.33 -16.81 14.69
C LEU A 504 -4.27 -17.65 15.58
N PRO A 505 -3.76 -18.54 16.46
CA PRO A 505 -4.61 -19.34 17.34
C PRO A 505 -5.24 -18.48 18.44
N ASP A 506 -6.38 -18.93 18.96
CA ASP A 506 -7.13 -18.20 20.00
C ASP A 506 -6.29 -18.02 21.29
N GLY A 507 -6.32 -16.81 21.83
CA GLY A 507 -5.54 -16.41 23.00
C GLY A 507 -4.05 -16.17 22.74
N ALA A 508 -3.60 -16.16 21.48
CA ALA A 508 -2.29 -15.62 21.10
C ALA A 508 -2.26 -14.09 21.17
N ARG A 509 -1.05 -13.52 21.20
CA ARG A 509 -0.79 -12.08 21.24
C ARG A 509 -0.24 -11.61 19.89
N LEU A 510 -0.78 -10.52 19.34
CA LEU A 510 -0.28 -9.85 18.14
C LEU A 510 0.25 -8.45 18.49
N VAL A 511 1.50 -8.18 18.13
CA VAL A 511 2.06 -6.83 18.11
C VAL A 511 2.27 -6.41 16.67
N LEU A 512 1.69 -5.27 16.27
CA LEU A 512 2.07 -4.59 15.04
C LEU A 512 3.04 -3.46 15.41
N ALA A 513 4.30 -3.57 14.98
CA ALA A 513 5.36 -2.64 15.27
C ALA A 513 5.86 -1.95 13.99
N GLY A 514 5.92 -0.62 13.99
CA GLY A 514 6.48 0.11 12.85
C GLY A 514 6.28 1.62 12.88
N ASP A 515 6.82 2.27 11.86
CA ASP A 515 6.92 3.73 11.79
C ASP A 515 5.78 4.33 10.95
N PRO A 516 4.84 5.09 11.55
CA PRO A 516 3.71 5.65 10.79
C PRO A 516 4.11 6.69 9.71
N ALA A 517 5.35 7.18 9.70
CA ALA A 517 5.84 8.17 8.74
C ALA A 517 6.46 7.58 7.46
N VAL A 518 6.71 6.25 7.38
CA VAL A 518 7.23 5.62 6.15
C VAL A 518 6.13 5.37 5.10
N LEU A 519 6.56 5.04 3.88
CA LEU A 519 5.68 4.59 2.81
C LEU A 519 4.91 3.33 3.22
N TRP A 520 3.60 3.33 2.96
CA TRP A 520 2.71 2.20 3.21
C TRP A 520 2.95 1.03 2.22
N SER A 521 2.26 -0.08 2.47
CA SER A 521 2.19 -1.28 1.62
C SER A 521 2.10 -0.98 0.11
N VAL A 522 2.71 -1.83 -0.72
CA VAL A 522 2.54 -1.77 -2.18
C VAL A 522 1.17 -2.31 -2.60
N GLY A 523 0.65 -3.33 -1.88
CA GLY A 523 -0.73 -3.80 -2.00
C GLY A 523 -1.75 -2.86 -1.33
N PRO A 524 -3.06 -3.06 -1.58
CA PRO A 524 -4.11 -2.16 -1.13
C PRO A 524 -4.42 -2.26 0.37
N GLY A 525 -5.13 -1.24 0.87
CA GLY A 525 -5.34 -1.02 2.29
C GLY A 525 -4.25 -0.14 2.90
N ARG A 526 -4.34 0.12 4.21
CA ARG A 526 -3.30 0.79 5.01
C ARG A 526 -3.36 0.32 6.46
N VAL A 527 -3.43 -1.01 6.64
CA VAL A 527 -3.83 -1.73 7.88
C VAL A 527 -3.36 -1.06 9.17
N PHE A 528 -2.05 -0.77 9.28
CA PHE A 528 -1.46 -0.15 10.47
C PHE A 528 -1.96 1.28 10.74
N ALA A 529 -2.14 2.10 9.69
CA ALA A 529 -2.65 3.47 9.81
C ALA A 529 -4.14 3.50 10.13
N ASP A 530 -4.93 2.56 9.61
CA ASP A 530 -6.35 2.42 9.94
C ASP A 530 -6.54 1.95 11.39
N LEU A 531 -5.73 1.01 11.87
CA LEU A 531 -5.72 0.58 13.27
C LEU A 531 -5.27 1.69 14.24
N LEU A 532 -4.28 2.50 13.85
CA LEU A 532 -3.88 3.68 14.61
C LEU A 532 -5.02 4.70 14.73
N ALA A 533 -5.78 4.93 13.65
CA ALA A 533 -6.94 5.82 13.66
C ALA A 533 -8.13 5.27 14.47
N ALA A 534 -8.42 3.97 14.36
CA ALA A 534 -9.56 3.33 15.01
C ALA A 534 -9.42 3.20 16.55
N ARG A 535 -8.18 3.15 17.09
CA ARG A 535 -7.88 3.13 18.53
C ARG A 535 -8.58 2.01 19.33
N VAL A 536 -8.84 0.88 18.68
CA VAL A 536 -9.49 -0.33 19.26
C VAL A 536 -8.57 -1.17 20.16
N CYS A 537 -7.31 -0.77 20.32
CA CYS A 537 -6.28 -1.49 21.08
C CYS A 537 -5.22 -0.51 21.62
N PRO A 538 -4.41 -0.90 22.62
CA PRO A 538 -3.35 -0.06 23.16
C PRO A 538 -2.31 0.35 22.11
N GLN A 539 -1.86 1.60 22.18
CA GLN A 539 -0.87 2.17 21.26
C GLN A 539 0.33 2.68 22.06
N ILE A 540 1.47 2.00 21.94
CA ILE A 540 2.69 2.30 22.69
C ILE A 540 3.67 3.03 21.77
N ALA A 541 3.74 4.35 21.92
CA ALA A 541 4.72 5.17 21.23
C ALA A 541 6.10 5.07 21.92
N SER A 542 7.09 4.63 21.16
CA SER A 542 8.49 4.62 21.59
C SER A 542 8.99 6.03 21.83
N ARG A 543 9.72 6.21 22.94
CA ARG A 543 10.36 7.48 23.31
C ARG A 543 11.88 7.44 23.15
N ARG A 544 12.41 6.46 22.41
CA ARG A 544 13.82 6.39 22.03
C ARG A 544 14.04 7.10 20.69
N PRO A 545 14.74 8.25 20.65
CA PRO A 545 15.02 8.94 19.40
C PRO A 545 16.08 8.19 18.59
N ASP A 546 16.05 8.38 17.27
CA ASP A 546 17.14 7.96 16.39
C ASP A 546 18.39 8.84 16.63
N PRO A 547 19.60 8.27 16.72
CA PRO A 547 20.78 9.00 17.17
C PRO A 547 21.46 9.86 16.08
N GLY A 548 21.98 11.01 16.50
CA GLY A 548 22.86 11.86 15.70
C GLY A 548 22.16 12.65 14.59
N PRO A 549 22.92 13.36 13.73
CA PRO A 549 22.37 14.30 12.75
C PRO A 549 21.39 13.66 11.74
N LEU A 550 21.57 12.37 11.43
CA LEU A 550 20.64 11.63 10.58
C LEU A 550 19.28 11.40 11.26
N GLY A 551 19.27 11.06 12.55
CA GLY A 551 18.03 10.90 13.32
C GLY A 551 17.29 12.22 13.50
N GLU A 552 18.02 13.30 13.77
CA GLU A 552 17.48 14.66 13.85
C GLU A 552 16.82 15.10 12.52
N LEU A 553 17.54 14.96 11.40
CA LEU A 553 17.03 15.30 10.06
C LEU A 553 15.77 14.50 9.70
N VAL A 554 15.77 13.19 9.94
CA VAL A 554 14.62 12.32 9.63
C VAL A 554 13.44 12.64 10.54
N SER A 555 13.67 12.87 11.83
CA SER A 555 12.63 13.31 12.79
C SER A 555 11.98 14.62 12.35
N GLY A 556 12.76 15.62 11.95
CA GLY A 556 12.27 16.89 11.39
C GLY A 556 11.39 16.66 10.16
N ILE A 557 11.85 15.85 9.20
CA ILE A 557 11.09 15.52 7.98
C ILE A 557 9.75 14.86 8.33
N GLY A 558 9.67 14.06 9.40
CA GLY A 558 8.43 13.44 9.87
C GLY A 558 7.37 14.46 10.31
N VAL A 559 7.76 15.46 11.12
CA VAL A 559 6.85 16.54 11.55
C VAL A 559 6.56 17.57 10.45
N GLY A 560 7.44 17.67 9.44
CA GLY A 560 7.26 18.53 8.26
C GLY A 560 8.31 19.63 8.10
N GLU A 561 9.43 19.54 8.83
CA GLU A 561 10.48 20.54 8.88
C GLU A 561 11.77 20.01 8.23
N LEU A 562 12.26 20.68 7.19
CA LEU A 562 13.53 20.34 6.54
C LEU A 562 14.66 21.26 7.04
N SER A 563 15.06 21.05 8.29
CA SER A 563 16.15 21.79 8.92
C SER A 563 17.52 21.35 8.41
N GLN A 564 18.49 22.28 8.37
CA GLN A 564 19.90 21.93 8.20
C GLN A 564 20.45 21.45 9.54
N VAL A 565 21.05 20.26 9.56
CA VAL A 565 21.66 19.65 10.74
C VAL A 565 23.19 19.81 10.70
N GLU A 566 23.83 19.98 11.86
CA GLU A 566 25.29 19.99 11.94
C GLU A 566 25.85 18.57 11.76
N ALA A 567 26.47 18.30 10.60
CA ALA A 567 27.01 17.00 10.24
C ALA A 567 28.56 17.02 10.12
N PRO A 568 29.31 17.17 11.25
CA PRO A 568 30.77 17.29 11.24
C PRO A 568 31.49 16.02 10.79
N GLY A 569 30.89 14.84 10.98
CA GLY A 569 31.37 13.56 10.43
C GLY A 569 30.98 13.35 8.97
N LYS A 570 30.32 14.32 8.33
CA LYS A 570 29.68 14.24 7.00
C LYS A 570 28.51 13.25 6.98
N GLU A 571 27.80 13.12 8.08
CA GLU A 571 26.61 12.26 8.23
C GLU A 571 25.52 12.63 7.20
N VAL A 572 25.43 13.90 6.83
CA VAL A 572 24.57 14.45 5.78
C VAL A 572 25.42 15.33 4.84
N VAL A 573 25.28 15.12 3.52
CA VAL A 573 25.92 15.95 2.48
C VAL A 573 24.91 16.27 1.39
N ILE A 574 24.74 17.55 1.07
CA ILE A 574 23.87 18.01 -0.02
C ILE A 574 24.72 18.28 -1.27
N VAL A 575 24.29 17.75 -2.41
CA VAL A 575 24.98 17.86 -3.71
C VAL A 575 23.99 18.42 -4.74
N PRO A 576 23.94 19.75 -4.93
CA PRO A 576 23.09 20.35 -5.96
C PRO A 576 23.60 19.99 -7.35
N VAL A 577 22.68 19.68 -8.28
CA VAL A 577 23.00 19.31 -9.66
C VAL A 577 22.05 19.98 -10.65
N ARG A 578 22.57 20.35 -11.83
CA ARG A 578 21.84 21.17 -12.82
C ARG A 578 21.01 20.38 -13.81
N ASP A 579 21.46 19.18 -14.15
CA ASP A 579 20.87 18.34 -15.18
C ASP A 579 21.03 16.84 -14.87
N ALA A 580 20.39 16.01 -15.67
CA ALA A 580 20.38 14.56 -15.51
C ALA A 580 21.75 13.89 -15.70
N GLY A 581 22.58 14.43 -16.61
CA GLY A 581 23.95 13.93 -16.84
C GLY A 581 24.86 14.23 -15.66
N GLU A 582 24.79 15.44 -15.11
CA GLU A 582 25.47 15.77 -13.85
C GLU A 582 24.96 14.88 -12.71
N ALA A 583 23.64 14.70 -12.55
CA ALA A 583 23.06 13.87 -11.49
C ALA A 583 23.58 12.42 -11.52
N VAL A 584 23.63 11.78 -12.70
CA VAL A 584 24.20 10.44 -12.87
C VAL A 584 25.71 10.45 -12.57
N HIS A 585 26.47 11.39 -13.15
CA HIS A 585 27.92 11.48 -12.96
C HIS A 585 28.32 11.67 -11.48
N ARG A 586 27.66 12.60 -10.77
CA ARG A 586 27.86 12.82 -9.33
C ARG A 586 27.51 11.59 -8.52
N THR A 587 26.41 10.90 -8.84
CA THR A 587 26.01 9.67 -8.14
C THR A 587 27.07 8.58 -8.28
N VAL A 588 27.59 8.36 -9.50
CA VAL A 588 28.65 7.36 -9.74
C VAL A 588 29.95 7.75 -9.00
N GLN A 589 30.36 9.02 -9.07
CA GLN A 589 31.52 9.55 -8.33
C GLN A 589 31.35 9.40 -6.81
N LEU A 590 30.15 9.62 -6.27
CA LEU A 590 29.87 9.45 -4.84
C LEU A 590 30.04 7.99 -4.42
N VAL A 591 29.36 7.06 -5.10
CA VAL A 591 29.36 5.63 -4.76
C VAL A 591 30.74 4.99 -4.92
N ALA A 592 31.44 5.28 -6.03
CA ALA A 592 32.69 4.59 -6.37
C ALA A 592 33.94 5.19 -5.70
N ASP A 593 33.96 6.51 -5.48
CA ASP A 593 35.20 7.23 -5.14
C ASP A 593 35.06 8.06 -3.85
N SER A 594 34.05 8.93 -3.77
CA SER A 594 33.97 9.92 -2.67
C SER A 594 33.53 9.31 -1.33
N VAL A 595 32.52 8.44 -1.31
CA VAL A 595 32.01 7.80 -0.08
C VAL A 595 33.07 6.85 0.53
N PRO A 596 33.69 5.92 -0.24
CA PRO A 596 34.81 5.13 0.27
C PRO A 596 35.96 5.97 0.82
N ARG A 597 36.36 7.04 0.13
CA ARG A 597 37.45 7.92 0.56
C ARG A 597 37.11 8.80 1.77
N ALA A 598 35.87 9.29 1.89
CA ALA A 598 35.51 10.30 2.88
C ALA A 598 35.10 9.74 4.23
N ILE A 599 34.53 8.53 4.27
CA ILE A 599 33.97 7.90 5.48
C ILE A 599 34.29 6.41 5.64
N GLY A 600 35.03 5.79 4.70
CA GLY A 600 35.40 4.38 4.78
C GLY A 600 34.23 3.40 4.64
N VAL A 601 33.20 3.75 3.86
CA VAL A 601 32.10 2.84 3.49
C VAL A 601 32.34 2.34 2.06
N PRO A 602 32.45 1.03 1.79
CA PRO A 602 32.69 0.51 0.45
C PRO A 602 31.46 0.67 -0.47
N ALA A 603 31.69 0.58 -1.79
CA ALA A 603 30.62 0.71 -2.79
C ALA A 603 29.55 -0.40 -2.67
N GLU A 604 29.93 -1.57 -2.16
CA GLU A 604 29.06 -2.71 -1.86
C GLU A 604 28.03 -2.38 -0.77
N GLU A 605 28.43 -1.58 0.23
CA GLU A 605 27.60 -1.14 1.37
C GLU A 605 26.87 0.19 1.09
N THR A 606 27.09 0.79 -0.08
CA THR A 606 26.43 2.02 -0.50
C THR A 606 25.18 1.70 -1.32
N GLN A 607 24.06 2.38 -1.04
CA GLN A 607 22.78 2.18 -1.72
C GLN A 607 22.30 3.46 -2.40
N VAL A 608 21.96 3.40 -3.68
CA VAL A 608 21.35 4.54 -4.40
C VAL A 608 19.82 4.43 -4.37
N ILE A 609 19.12 5.53 -4.13
CA ILE A 609 17.65 5.60 -4.08
C ILE A 609 17.14 6.73 -5.00
N THR A 610 16.17 6.45 -5.86
CA THR A 610 15.55 7.41 -6.81
C THR A 610 14.03 7.20 -6.86
N PRO A 611 13.19 8.22 -7.16
CA PRO A 611 11.73 8.07 -7.12
C PRO A 611 11.13 7.00 -8.04
N GLY A 612 11.76 6.68 -9.18
CA GLY A 612 11.17 5.80 -10.18
C GLY A 612 12.14 5.07 -11.11
N HIS A 613 11.60 4.18 -11.96
CA HIS A 613 12.40 3.35 -12.88
C HIS A 613 12.70 3.99 -14.25
N GLY A 614 11.88 4.94 -14.68
CA GLY A 614 12.02 5.66 -15.95
C GLY A 614 12.63 7.06 -15.76
N GLY A 615 12.76 7.81 -16.84
CA GLY A 615 13.44 9.11 -16.84
C GLY A 615 14.97 8.97 -16.90
N ALA A 616 15.66 10.08 -17.15
CA ALA A 616 17.11 10.10 -17.38
C ALA A 616 17.94 9.79 -16.12
N VAL A 617 17.33 9.85 -14.93
CA VAL A 617 17.97 9.54 -13.62
C VAL A 617 17.12 8.53 -12.81
N GLY A 618 16.29 7.74 -13.49
CA GLY A 618 15.59 6.61 -12.89
C GLY A 618 16.49 5.41 -12.62
N THR A 619 15.98 4.40 -11.93
CA THR A 619 16.79 3.23 -11.53
C THR A 619 17.47 2.54 -12.71
N ARG A 620 16.87 2.55 -13.91
CA ARG A 620 17.49 1.95 -15.12
C ARG A 620 18.78 2.66 -15.53
N ALA A 621 18.74 3.99 -15.63
CA ALA A 621 19.90 4.80 -16.03
C ALA A 621 21.02 4.75 -14.98
N LEU A 622 20.64 4.91 -13.70
CA LEU A 622 21.58 4.84 -12.58
C LEU A 622 22.25 3.47 -12.46
N ASN A 623 21.50 2.37 -12.55
CA ASN A 623 22.10 1.03 -12.51
C ASN A 623 23.01 0.74 -13.70
N ALA A 624 22.71 1.22 -14.91
CA ALA A 624 23.58 1.03 -16.07
C ALA A 624 24.94 1.70 -15.86
N ALA A 625 24.96 2.97 -15.44
CA ALA A 625 26.20 3.70 -15.15
C ALA A 625 26.97 3.13 -13.94
N LEU A 626 26.26 2.65 -12.91
CA LEU A 626 26.87 1.99 -11.76
C LEU A 626 27.44 0.62 -12.12
N LYS A 627 26.79 -0.16 -13.01
CA LYS A 627 27.35 -1.41 -13.55
C LYS A 627 28.64 -1.13 -14.32
N GLU A 628 28.63 -0.16 -15.23
CA GLU A 628 29.81 0.22 -16.01
C GLU A 628 31.00 0.62 -15.13
N ARG A 629 30.76 1.32 -14.01
CA ARG A 629 31.82 1.73 -13.06
C ARG A 629 32.28 0.64 -12.09
N LEU A 630 31.38 -0.27 -11.67
CA LEU A 630 31.59 -1.18 -10.52
C LEU A 630 31.65 -2.68 -10.88
N ASN A 631 30.95 -3.13 -11.93
CA ASN A 631 31.07 -4.50 -12.47
C ASN A 631 30.95 -4.49 -14.01
N PRO A 632 31.93 -3.87 -14.71
CA PRO A 632 31.94 -3.80 -16.17
C PRO A 632 32.02 -5.20 -16.77
N GLY A 633 31.07 -5.51 -17.65
CA GLY A 633 30.95 -6.85 -18.23
C GLY A 633 30.07 -6.85 -19.49
N PRO A 634 30.11 -7.96 -20.26
CA PRO A 634 29.42 -8.09 -21.54
C PRO A 634 27.90 -8.26 -21.45
N GLY A 635 27.31 -8.29 -20.24
CA GLY A 635 25.87 -8.47 -20.04
C GLY A 635 25.33 -9.79 -20.59
N ARG A 636 26.13 -10.88 -20.51
CA ARG A 636 25.91 -12.12 -21.29
C ARG A 636 24.55 -12.78 -21.08
N PHE A 637 23.88 -12.52 -19.95
CA PHE A 637 22.62 -13.15 -19.60
C PHE A 637 21.50 -12.12 -19.50
N GLY A 638 21.17 -11.47 -20.62
CA GLY A 638 20.11 -10.45 -20.69
C GLY A 638 20.50 -9.12 -20.02
N GLY A 639 21.77 -8.71 -20.13
CA GLY A 639 22.32 -7.54 -19.45
C GLY A 639 23.01 -7.85 -18.12
N PHE A 640 22.92 -9.09 -17.62
CA PHE A 640 23.52 -9.53 -16.37
C PHE A 640 24.84 -10.27 -16.56
N ASP A 641 25.78 -10.06 -15.63
CA ASP A 641 27.03 -10.82 -15.47
C ASP A 641 27.22 -11.27 -13.99
N PRO A 642 28.02 -12.31 -13.71
CA PRO A 642 28.36 -12.70 -12.33
C PRO A 642 28.91 -11.53 -11.49
N GLY A 643 28.53 -11.48 -10.22
CA GLY A 643 28.87 -10.40 -9.29
C GLY A 643 27.89 -9.23 -9.27
N ASP A 644 27.09 -9.04 -10.32
CA ASP A 644 26.09 -7.96 -10.43
C ASP A 644 25.17 -7.96 -9.20
N ARG A 645 25.02 -6.80 -8.56
CA ARG A 645 23.97 -6.58 -7.54
C ARG A 645 22.62 -6.54 -8.25
N VAL A 646 21.64 -7.26 -7.73
CA VAL A 646 20.29 -7.35 -8.31
C VAL A 646 19.20 -7.28 -7.25
N VAL A 647 17.98 -7.01 -7.72
CA VAL A 647 16.72 -7.28 -7.03
C VAL A 647 15.90 -8.21 -7.91
N HIS A 648 15.41 -9.28 -7.30
CA HIS A 648 14.42 -10.20 -7.87
C HIS A 648 13.04 -9.89 -7.26
N THR A 649 12.04 -9.77 -8.12
CA THR A 649 10.64 -9.51 -7.80
C THR A 649 9.81 -10.69 -8.30
N PRO A 650 9.71 -11.79 -7.53
CA PRO A 650 8.97 -13.00 -7.94
C PRO A 650 7.45 -12.79 -8.00
N ALA A 651 6.94 -11.77 -7.31
CA ALA A 651 5.54 -11.34 -7.31
C ALA A 651 5.51 -9.81 -7.05
N PRO A 652 4.43 -9.09 -7.42
CA PRO A 652 4.23 -7.69 -7.03
C PRO A 652 4.43 -7.48 -5.53
N GLY A 653 5.00 -6.34 -5.12
CA GLY A 653 5.32 -6.03 -3.72
C GLY A 653 6.51 -6.81 -3.13
N ARG A 654 6.69 -8.10 -3.47
CA ARG A 654 7.77 -8.93 -2.91
C ARG A 654 9.13 -8.61 -3.53
N VAL A 655 10.03 -8.06 -2.73
CA VAL A 655 11.38 -7.61 -3.14
C VAL A 655 12.45 -8.49 -2.48
N LEU A 656 13.26 -9.16 -3.29
CA LEU A 656 14.36 -10.03 -2.86
C LEU A 656 15.70 -9.50 -3.40
N PRO A 657 16.48 -8.74 -2.63
CA PRO A 657 17.84 -8.35 -3.00
C PRO A 657 18.77 -9.56 -3.16
N GLY A 658 19.78 -9.46 -4.00
CA GLY A 658 20.74 -10.52 -4.23
C GLY A 658 21.91 -10.16 -5.13
N ARG A 659 22.65 -11.19 -5.55
CA ARG A 659 23.73 -11.08 -6.54
C ARG A 659 23.63 -12.19 -7.58
N VAL A 660 24.03 -11.90 -8.81
CA VAL A 660 24.17 -12.93 -9.85
C VAL A 660 25.37 -13.82 -9.54
N VAL A 661 25.14 -15.13 -9.42
CA VAL A 661 26.19 -16.15 -9.22
C VAL A 661 26.65 -16.69 -10.58
N GLY A 662 25.72 -16.82 -11.53
CA GLY A 662 25.97 -17.31 -12.88
C GLY A 662 24.67 -17.53 -13.64
N ALA A 663 24.74 -18.29 -14.74
CA ALA A 663 23.57 -18.72 -15.50
C ALA A 663 23.92 -19.97 -16.31
N ASP A 664 22.89 -20.71 -16.72
CA ASP A 664 23.01 -22.01 -17.38
C ASP A 664 21.91 -22.18 -18.46
N ALA A 665 21.55 -23.43 -18.79
CA ALA A 665 20.47 -23.75 -19.72
C ALA A 665 19.06 -23.44 -19.16
N GLU A 666 18.89 -23.52 -17.84
CA GLU A 666 17.61 -23.38 -17.13
C GLU A 666 17.27 -21.90 -16.89
N GLY A 667 18.26 -21.10 -16.46
CA GLY A 667 18.00 -19.72 -16.07
C GLY A 667 19.21 -18.91 -15.60
N LEU A 668 18.90 -17.75 -15.02
CA LEU A 668 19.82 -16.90 -14.30
C LEU A 668 19.87 -17.37 -12.83
N ARG A 669 21.05 -17.69 -12.32
CA ARG A 669 21.27 -18.15 -10.93
C ARG A 669 21.62 -16.96 -10.04
N LEU A 670 20.75 -16.67 -9.09
CA LEU A 670 20.89 -15.59 -8.12
C LEU A 670 21.20 -16.18 -6.73
N SER A 671 21.98 -15.47 -5.92
CA SER A 671 22.01 -15.66 -4.48
C SER A 671 21.18 -14.55 -3.81
N CYS A 672 20.12 -14.93 -3.11
CA CYS A 672 19.20 -14.04 -2.41
C CYS A 672 19.10 -14.47 -0.95
N ALA A 673 19.45 -13.61 0.00
CA ALA A 673 19.46 -13.91 1.45
C ALA A 673 20.19 -15.22 1.84
N GLY A 674 21.24 -15.60 1.09
CA GLY A 674 22.00 -16.85 1.27
C GLY A 674 21.51 -18.04 0.45
N GLU A 675 20.23 -18.05 0.03
CA GLU A 675 19.66 -19.11 -0.81
C GLU A 675 20.02 -18.93 -2.29
N THR A 676 20.00 -20.02 -3.05
CA THR A 676 20.19 -19.99 -4.52
C THR A 676 18.84 -20.06 -5.23
N VAL A 677 18.49 -19.01 -5.97
CA VAL A 677 17.24 -18.90 -6.74
C VAL A 677 17.57 -18.97 -8.22
N VAL A 678 16.90 -19.87 -8.96
CA VAL A 678 16.99 -19.95 -10.42
C VAL A 678 15.80 -19.21 -11.02
N VAL A 679 16.07 -18.18 -11.82
CA VAL A 679 15.05 -17.43 -12.56
C VAL A 679 15.03 -17.90 -14.02
N PRO A 680 13.94 -18.55 -14.50
CA PRO A 680 13.82 -18.99 -15.89
C PRO A 680 14.06 -17.87 -16.89
N ARG A 681 14.73 -18.17 -18.01
CA ARG A 681 15.22 -17.17 -18.99
C ARG A 681 14.13 -16.22 -19.51
N ASP A 682 12.92 -16.73 -19.70
CA ASP A 682 11.71 -16.00 -20.10
C ASP A 682 11.19 -15.01 -19.04
N ARG A 683 11.49 -15.26 -17.75
CA ARG A 683 11.07 -14.40 -16.63
C ARG A 683 12.11 -13.36 -16.22
N VAL A 684 13.36 -13.45 -16.68
CA VAL A 684 14.47 -12.57 -16.24
C VAL A 684 14.16 -11.08 -16.47
N GLU A 685 13.72 -10.68 -17.67
CA GLU A 685 13.48 -9.26 -18.00
C GLU A 685 12.34 -8.60 -17.19
N GLY A 686 11.31 -9.41 -16.86
CA GLY A 686 10.18 -8.97 -16.06
C GLY A 686 10.49 -8.90 -14.56
N SER A 687 11.17 -9.93 -14.04
CA SER A 687 11.32 -10.17 -12.59
C SER A 687 12.68 -9.79 -12.00
N VAL A 688 13.74 -9.59 -12.80
CA VAL A 688 15.09 -9.26 -12.29
C VAL A 688 15.51 -7.89 -12.79
N ARG A 689 16.06 -7.08 -11.89
CA ARG A 689 16.68 -5.78 -12.21
C ARG A 689 17.99 -5.64 -11.46
N HIS A 690 18.92 -4.85 -11.98
CA HIS A 690 20.10 -4.43 -11.22
C HIS A 690 19.72 -3.66 -9.95
N GLY A 691 20.55 -3.79 -8.91
CA GLY A 691 20.23 -3.43 -7.53
C GLY A 691 21.27 -2.54 -6.84
N TRP A 692 22.05 -1.77 -7.59
CA TRP A 692 22.83 -0.65 -7.04
C TRP A 692 21.94 0.59 -6.80
N ALA A 693 20.93 0.79 -7.66
CA ALA A 693 19.91 1.84 -7.52
C ALA A 693 18.50 1.25 -7.43
N LEU A 694 17.74 1.68 -6.42
CA LEU A 694 16.40 1.19 -6.07
C LEU A 694 15.38 2.33 -6.00
N THR A 695 14.09 2.00 -6.03
CA THR A 695 13.05 2.94 -5.58
C THR A 695 12.91 2.93 -4.06
N ALA A 696 12.34 3.98 -3.46
CA ALA A 696 12.13 4.02 -2.01
C ALA A 696 11.28 2.83 -1.50
N HIS A 697 10.27 2.40 -2.25
CA HIS A 697 9.47 1.20 -1.95
C HIS A 697 10.30 -0.09 -2.00
N GLN A 698 11.30 -0.20 -2.89
CA GLN A 698 12.22 -1.35 -2.93
C GLN A 698 13.30 -1.30 -1.83
N ALA A 699 13.52 -0.13 -1.22
CA ALA A 699 14.47 0.06 -0.13
C ALA A 699 13.84 -0.09 1.27
N LEU A 700 12.52 -0.29 1.35
CA LEU A 700 11.77 -0.54 2.57
C LEU A 700 12.32 -1.76 3.35
N GLY A 701 12.26 -1.69 4.69
CA GLY A 701 12.83 -2.69 5.61
C GLY A 701 14.37 -2.75 5.65
N GLY A 702 15.07 -2.28 4.62
CA GLY A 702 16.53 -2.24 4.57
C GLY A 702 17.13 -0.98 5.20
N ARG A 703 18.41 -1.05 5.55
CA ARG A 703 19.21 0.10 5.99
C ARG A 703 20.66 -0.13 5.62
N TRP A 704 21.37 0.93 5.20
CA TRP A 704 22.72 0.82 4.65
C TRP A 704 23.70 1.81 5.32
N PRO A 705 24.97 1.42 5.52
CA PRO A 705 26.02 2.32 5.99
C PRO A 705 26.06 3.66 5.26
N ALA A 706 25.95 3.66 3.93
CA ALA A 706 25.81 4.88 3.13
C ALA A 706 24.62 4.80 2.16
N VAL A 707 23.90 5.91 2.02
CA VAL A 707 22.83 6.08 1.02
C VAL A 707 23.09 7.31 0.16
N VAL A 708 22.85 7.20 -1.14
CA VAL A 708 22.81 8.33 -2.08
C VAL A 708 21.39 8.47 -2.62
N VAL A 709 20.65 9.47 -2.15
CA VAL A 709 19.31 9.78 -2.66
C VAL A 709 19.44 10.73 -3.84
N VAL A 710 18.81 10.41 -4.96
CA VAL A 710 18.95 11.14 -6.23
C VAL A 710 17.60 11.68 -6.69
N LEU A 711 17.47 12.99 -6.74
CA LEU A 711 16.25 13.74 -7.01
C LEU A 711 16.43 14.67 -8.24
N PRO A 712 16.25 14.15 -9.46
CA PRO A 712 16.31 14.97 -10.67
C PRO A 712 15.14 15.98 -10.74
N GLY A 713 15.25 17.02 -11.57
CA GLY A 713 14.21 18.07 -11.66
C GLY A 713 12.81 17.57 -12.05
N ASP A 714 12.72 16.46 -12.79
CA ASP A 714 11.46 15.79 -13.17
C ASP A 714 10.85 14.94 -12.03
N ALA A 715 11.54 14.77 -10.89
CA ALA A 715 11.04 14.04 -9.74
C ALA A 715 9.88 14.72 -8.99
N VAL A 716 9.70 16.04 -9.13
CA VAL A 716 8.81 16.85 -8.28
C VAL A 716 7.40 16.26 -8.10
N PRO A 717 6.69 15.76 -9.15
CA PRO A 717 5.34 15.18 -9.01
C PRO A 717 5.29 13.84 -8.25
N ALA A 718 6.44 13.22 -7.96
CA ALA A 718 6.57 11.99 -7.20
C ALA A 718 7.05 12.20 -5.76
N LEU A 719 7.45 13.43 -5.38
CA LEU A 719 7.88 13.74 -4.03
C LEU A 719 6.69 13.89 -3.07
N SER A 720 6.86 13.37 -1.86
CA SER A 720 5.97 13.57 -0.72
C SER A 720 6.74 13.38 0.58
N ARG A 721 6.25 13.90 1.69
CA ARG A 721 6.87 13.77 3.01
C ARG A 721 7.19 12.31 3.36
N PRO A 722 6.28 11.32 3.23
CA PRO A 722 6.60 9.92 3.52
C PRO A 722 7.64 9.31 2.58
N TRP A 723 7.68 9.73 1.31
CA TRP A 723 8.69 9.26 0.36
C TRP A 723 10.09 9.75 0.77
N ILE A 724 10.21 11.04 1.10
CA ILE A 724 11.47 11.67 1.52
C ILE A 724 11.93 11.09 2.85
N TYR A 725 11.03 11.00 3.83
CA TYR A 725 11.24 10.36 5.13
C TYR A 725 11.80 8.95 4.97
N THR A 726 11.11 8.11 4.18
CA THR A 726 11.51 6.72 3.93
C THR A 726 12.90 6.65 3.32
N ALA A 727 13.16 7.42 2.25
CA ALA A 727 14.42 7.38 1.51
C ALA A 727 15.61 7.86 2.35
N PHE A 728 15.45 8.94 3.12
CA PHE A 728 16.52 9.51 3.96
C PHE A 728 16.79 8.59 5.16
N GLY A 729 15.75 8.04 5.80
CA GLY A 729 15.85 7.11 6.93
C GLY A 729 16.51 5.76 6.60
N ARG A 730 16.82 5.46 5.33
CA ARG A 730 17.58 4.26 4.96
C ARG A 730 19.09 4.38 5.26
N ALA A 731 19.58 5.58 5.59
CA ALA A 731 20.98 5.82 5.94
C ALA A 731 21.31 5.44 7.39
N ALA A 732 22.43 4.76 7.61
CA ALA A 732 22.95 4.38 8.93
C ALA A 732 24.13 5.23 9.42
N ARG A 733 25.07 5.60 8.52
CA ARG A 733 26.24 6.44 8.84
C ARG A 733 26.35 7.68 7.94
N HIS A 734 25.81 7.63 6.73
CA HIS A 734 25.92 8.73 5.76
C HIS A 734 24.76 8.79 4.77
N LEU A 735 24.29 10.01 4.51
CA LEU A 735 23.34 10.36 3.46
C LEU A 735 23.96 11.43 2.54
N SER A 736 24.11 11.10 1.26
CA SER A 736 24.30 12.10 0.19
C SER A 736 22.96 12.37 -0.51
N VAL A 737 22.56 13.64 -0.62
CA VAL A 737 21.35 14.06 -1.35
C VAL A 737 21.77 14.77 -2.64
N VAL A 738 21.76 14.04 -3.75
CA VAL A 738 22.01 14.58 -5.10
C VAL A 738 20.69 15.14 -5.64
N HIS A 739 20.53 16.46 -5.74
CA HIS A 739 19.23 17.03 -6.14
C HIS A 739 19.28 18.25 -7.06
N GLY A 740 18.34 18.29 -8.01
CA GLY A 740 18.04 19.42 -8.88
C GLY A 740 16.63 20.01 -8.65
N VAL A 741 15.96 19.63 -7.55
CA VAL A 741 14.57 20.03 -7.24
C VAL A 741 14.45 21.30 -6.38
N GLU A 742 15.57 21.89 -5.96
CA GLU A 742 15.64 23.14 -5.19
C GLU A 742 14.52 23.31 -4.13
N GLN A 743 13.68 24.34 -4.26
CA GLN A 743 12.60 24.71 -3.34
C GLN A 743 11.42 23.73 -3.32
N ALA A 744 11.32 22.81 -4.28
CA ALA A 744 10.30 21.76 -4.25
C ALA A 744 10.59 20.69 -3.18
N LEU A 745 11.85 20.53 -2.74
CA LEU A 745 12.18 19.60 -1.66
C LEU A 745 11.59 20.02 -0.29
N PRO A 746 11.86 21.23 0.25
CA PRO A 746 11.24 21.66 1.51
C PRO A 746 9.72 21.76 1.41
N ARG A 747 9.15 22.16 0.26
CA ARG A 747 7.69 22.15 0.04
C ARG A 747 7.10 20.74 0.08
N ALA A 748 7.75 19.76 -0.54
CA ALA A 748 7.29 18.37 -0.48
C ALA A 748 7.36 17.76 0.93
N VAL A 749 8.30 18.22 1.77
CA VAL A 749 8.34 17.88 3.20
C VAL A 749 7.20 18.58 3.96
N ALA A 750 7.03 19.89 3.80
CA ALA A 750 6.04 20.66 4.55
C ALA A 750 4.59 20.34 4.15
N GLU A 751 4.28 20.38 2.85
CA GLU A 751 2.92 20.53 2.30
C GLU A 751 2.33 19.25 1.70
N VAL A 752 3.13 18.22 1.38
CA VAL A 752 2.68 17.05 0.60
C VAL A 752 2.65 15.77 1.46
N PRO A 753 1.50 15.41 2.07
CA PRO A 753 1.36 14.20 2.88
C PRO A 753 1.29 12.91 2.05
N ALA A 754 1.02 11.77 2.71
CA ALA A 754 0.62 10.55 2.04
C ALA A 754 -0.63 10.78 1.16
N LYS A 755 -0.69 10.15 -0.01
CA LYS A 755 -1.91 10.14 -0.84
C LYS A 755 -3.00 9.35 -0.10
N PRO A 756 -4.23 9.88 0.06
CA PRO A 756 -5.27 9.19 0.80
C PRO A 756 -5.70 7.91 0.08
N ARG A 757 -5.75 6.81 0.84
CA ARG A 757 -6.36 5.55 0.43
C ARG A 757 -7.77 5.47 0.99
N THR A 758 -8.66 4.84 0.24
CA THR A 758 -10.04 4.55 0.65
C THR A 758 -10.09 3.12 1.16
N THR A 759 -10.50 2.95 2.41
CA THR A 759 -10.58 1.68 3.14
C THR A 759 -11.85 1.62 3.98
N ARG A 760 -12.36 0.41 4.21
CA ARG A 760 -13.51 0.12 5.08
C ARG A 760 -13.08 -0.32 6.48
N LEU A 761 -11.84 -0.78 6.65
CA LEU A 761 -11.32 -1.31 7.91
C LEU A 761 -11.62 -0.42 9.15
N PRO A 762 -11.53 0.93 9.12
CA PRO A 762 -11.95 1.77 10.26
C PRO A 762 -13.43 1.65 10.63
N VAL A 763 -14.31 1.51 9.63
CA VAL A 763 -15.76 1.36 9.82
C VAL A 763 -16.09 -0.03 10.38
N LEU A 764 -15.44 -1.06 9.82
CA LEU A 764 -15.59 -2.45 10.27
C LEU A 764 -15.08 -2.67 11.71
N LEU A 765 -14.03 -1.93 12.11
CA LEU A 765 -13.48 -1.96 13.47
C LEU A 765 -14.23 -1.07 14.47
N ALA A 766 -15.11 -0.16 14.03
CA ALA A 766 -15.81 0.77 14.91
C ALA A 766 -16.53 0.11 16.11
N PRO A 767 -17.20 -1.06 15.97
CA PRO A 767 -17.82 -1.78 17.10
C PRO A 767 -16.83 -2.28 18.17
N GLN A 768 -15.53 -2.31 17.87
CA GLN A 768 -14.47 -2.72 18.80
C GLN A 768 -13.86 -1.52 19.56
N THR A 769 -14.32 -0.30 19.30
CA THR A 769 -13.89 0.90 20.02
C THR A 769 -14.40 0.83 21.47
N PRO A 770 -13.54 0.88 22.50
CA PRO A 770 -14.02 0.87 23.87
C PRO A 770 -14.98 2.02 24.14
N ALA A 771 -16.16 1.71 24.70
CA ALA A 771 -17.12 2.74 25.11
C ALA A 771 -16.44 3.69 26.11
N ALA A 772 -16.45 5.00 25.81
CA ALA A 772 -15.74 5.99 26.60
C ALA A 772 -16.33 6.07 28.03
N GLY A 773 -15.50 5.78 29.03
CA GLY A 773 -15.81 5.84 30.46
C GLY A 773 -14.85 6.73 31.24
#